data_AF-A0A9E7EJP0-F1
#
_entry.id   AF-A0A9E7EJP0-F1
#
_cell.length_a   1.000
_cell.length_b   1.000
_cell.length_c   1.000
_cell.angle_alpha   90.00
_cell.angle_beta   90.00
_cell.angle_gamma   90.00
#
_symmetry.space_group_name_H-M   'P 1'
#
loop_
_entity.id
_entity.type
_entity.pdbx_description
1 polymer ?
#
loop_
_entity_poly.entity_id
_entity_poly.type
_entity_poly.pdbx_seq_one_letter_code
_entity_poly.pdbx_strand_id
1 'polypeptide(L)'
;MGGKDQLLQEEEEEKKRGVVAVNPKPRKGLVSATVDLIERVIVYLMHDAKTPLHYLAGNFAPVRDETPPCSDLPVRGTLPECLNGEFVRVGPNPKFVPVAGYHWFDGDGMIHGMRIKDGKATYVSRYVKTSRLKQEECFGGAKFMKFMFGALLHELRLSADTVMGPGSVRIGDLKGLFGLFMVQMQLLRAKLKILDVSYGTGTANTALVYHHGKLLALSEADKPYVVRVLEDGDLQTLGMLDYDKRLAHSFTAHPKVDPVTDEMFTFGYSHLPPYVTYRVITKDGVMLDPVPITIPDAIMMHDFAITENYAIFMDLPLYFQPKEMVKGKLIFNFDATKKSRFGVLPRYARDDLHIRWFELPNCYIFHNANAWEEGDEVVLITCRLQNPDLDQVNGAVKDHLENFTNELYEMRFNMKSGAASQKQLSVSAVDFPRINESYTGRKQRYVYCTILDSIAKVKGIVKFDLHAEPELGKKKFEVGGNVKGIIDLGPGRYGSEAVFVPHKPGFSSEEDDGFLIFFVHDENTGKSEVNVIDAKTMSADPVALVELPNRVPYGFHAFFVTEPIAAASGSCTALTQTREAGKGNAMGGKEQLLQEEEEEEKKRGVVAVNPKPRKGLVSATVDLIERVIVHLMHDAKTPLQYLTGSFAPVRDETPPCSDLPVRGTLPGCLNGEFVRVGPNPKFVPVAGYHWFDGDGYVVLYGYFGSEEPNQLLSLFEEMIHGMRIKDGKATYVSRYVKTSRLKQEEYFGGAKFIKIGDLKGLFGLFMDQMQHLRANLKILDVSYGTGTANTALVYHHGKLLALSEADKPYVVRVLEDGDLQTLGMLDYDKRLAHSFTAHPKVDPVTDEMFTFGYSHLPPYVTYRVITKDGVMLDPVPITIPDAIMMHDFAITENYAIFMDLPLYFRPKEMVKGKLIFNFDATKKSRFGVLPRYAKDDLHIRWFELPNCYIFHNANAWEEGDEVVLITCRLQNLDLDQINGAVKDHVENFTNELYEMRFNMKSGAASQKQLSVSVVDFPRINESYTGRKQRYVYCTILDGIATVKGIIKFDLHAEPELGKKKFEVGGNVKGIFDLGPGRYGSEAVFVPHKPGFSSEEDDGYLIFFVHDENTGKSEVNVIDAKTMSADPVAVVALPSRVPIGFHAFFVTEVSAVLLRRLLLPWCYSEP
;
A
#
# COMPACT_ATOMS: atom_id res chain seq x y z
N MET A 1 25.60 53.80 -25.05
CA MET A 1 25.32 53.58 -23.62
C MET A 1 23.90 53.07 -23.37
N GLY A 2 22.86 53.66 -23.98
CA GLY A 2 21.44 53.39 -23.63
C GLY A 2 20.95 51.93 -23.59
N GLY A 3 21.57 50.97 -24.27
CA GLY A 3 21.14 49.56 -24.23
C GLY A 3 21.24 48.86 -22.86
N LYS A 4 22.01 49.39 -21.90
CA LYS A 4 21.96 48.92 -20.50
C LYS A 4 20.88 49.60 -19.67
N ASP A 5 20.58 50.86 -19.97
CA ASP A 5 19.63 51.65 -19.21
C ASP A 5 18.19 51.23 -19.52
N GLN A 6 17.90 50.82 -20.78
CA GLN A 6 16.63 50.20 -21.15
C GLN A 6 16.38 48.88 -20.42
N LEU A 7 17.35 47.94 -20.43
CA LEU A 7 17.22 46.67 -19.70
C LEU A 7 16.97 46.86 -18.20
N LEU A 8 17.61 47.86 -17.58
CA LEU A 8 17.37 48.19 -16.16
C LEU A 8 15.99 48.81 -15.91
N GLN A 9 15.44 49.56 -16.87
CA GLN A 9 14.07 50.08 -16.80
C GLN A 9 13.02 48.97 -17.02
N GLU A 10 13.29 48.02 -17.92
CA GLU A 10 12.45 46.83 -18.12
C GLU A 10 12.47 45.90 -16.90
N GLU A 11 13.65 45.64 -16.29
CA GLU A 11 13.74 44.91 -15.01
C GLU A 11 12.97 45.63 -13.88
N GLU A 12 12.96 46.97 -13.83
CA GLU A 12 12.13 47.70 -12.86
C GLU A 12 10.63 47.64 -13.17
N GLU A 13 10.23 47.65 -14.44
CA GLU A 13 8.82 47.51 -14.85
C GLU A 13 8.28 46.11 -14.58
N GLU A 14 9.02 45.05 -14.93
CA GLU A 14 8.59 43.67 -14.68
C GLU A 14 8.47 43.38 -13.17
N LYS A 15 9.36 43.97 -12.38
CA LYS A 15 9.32 43.94 -10.91
C LYS A 15 8.16 44.75 -10.31
N LYS A 16 7.66 45.80 -11.00
CA LYS A 16 6.38 46.48 -10.68
C LYS A 16 5.15 45.67 -11.12
N ARG A 17 5.32 44.71 -12.04
CA ARG A 17 4.25 43.83 -12.58
C ARG A 17 4.20 42.44 -11.90
N GLY A 18 4.85 42.28 -10.73
CA GLY A 18 4.80 41.07 -9.90
C GLY A 18 5.61 39.87 -10.40
N VAL A 19 6.50 40.05 -11.37
CA VAL A 19 7.33 38.96 -11.93
C VAL A 19 8.63 38.80 -11.13
N VAL A 20 8.90 37.58 -10.67
CA VAL A 20 10.10 37.24 -9.90
C VAL A 20 11.19 36.70 -10.84
N ALA A 21 12.29 37.46 -10.98
CA ALA A 21 13.45 37.08 -11.77
C ALA A 21 14.20 35.88 -11.15
N VAL A 22 14.11 34.72 -11.81
CA VAL A 22 14.62 33.44 -11.29
C VAL A 22 16.15 33.35 -11.40
N ASN A 23 16.84 33.52 -10.27
CA ASN A 23 18.30 33.58 -10.17
C ASN A 23 18.85 32.66 -9.05
N PRO A 24 18.85 31.33 -9.26
CA PRO A 24 19.31 30.33 -8.30
C PRO A 24 20.84 30.31 -8.12
N LYS A 25 21.33 29.86 -6.95
CA LYS A 25 22.74 29.92 -6.55
C LYS A 25 23.31 28.54 -6.15
N PRO A 26 23.41 27.59 -7.11
CA PRO A 26 23.97 26.25 -6.86
C PRO A 26 25.47 26.28 -6.49
N ARG A 27 25.94 25.27 -5.76
CA ARG A 27 27.37 25.14 -5.36
C ARG A 27 28.09 24.03 -6.11
N LYS A 28 28.99 24.43 -7.02
CA LYS A 28 30.03 23.57 -7.57
C LYS A 28 31.19 23.41 -6.59
N GLY A 29 31.90 22.28 -6.66
CA GLY A 29 33.10 22.01 -5.87
C GLY A 29 33.30 20.52 -5.60
N LEU A 30 34.32 20.18 -4.82
CA LEU A 30 34.68 18.79 -4.50
C LEU A 30 33.50 17.99 -3.92
N VAL A 31 32.71 18.60 -3.03
CA VAL A 31 31.53 17.95 -2.42
C VAL A 31 30.48 17.56 -3.48
N SER A 32 30.22 18.42 -4.48
CA SER A 32 29.35 18.07 -5.60
C SER A 32 29.96 16.91 -6.40
N ALA A 33 31.24 16.99 -6.75
CA ALA A 33 31.92 15.96 -7.54
C ALA A 33 31.91 14.59 -6.84
N THR A 34 32.03 14.54 -5.51
CA THR A 34 31.91 13.29 -4.73
C THR A 34 30.48 12.74 -4.74
N VAL A 35 29.46 13.59 -4.54
CA VAL A 35 28.04 13.19 -4.63
C VAL A 35 27.70 12.70 -6.04
N ASP A 36 28.20 13.37 -7.07
CA ASP A 36 28.03 13.00 -8.48
C ASP A 36 28.76 11.70 -8.85
N LEU A 37 29.91 11.41 -8.22
CA LEU A 37 30.62 10.15 -8.39
C LEU A 37 29.86 8.98 -7.74
N ILE A 38 29.34 9.18 -6.53
CA ILE A 38 28.50 8.20 -5.83
C ILE A 38 27.24 7.90 -6.64
N GLU A 39 26.56 8.93 -7.15
CA GLU A 39 25.42 8.77 -8.05
C GLU A 39 25.81 7.94 -9.28
N ARG A 40 26.86 8.33 -10.02
CA ARG A 40 27.29 7.64 -11.24
C ARG A 40 27.65 6.17 -11.03
N VAL A 41 28.31 5.83 -9.92
CA VAL A 41 28.65 4.44 -9.58
C VAL A 41 27.39 3.64 -9.28
N ILE A 42 26.47 4.18 -8.47
CA ILE A 42 25.23 3.48 -8.10
C ILE A 42 24.29 3.35 -9.31
N VAL A 43 24.19 4.39 -10.15
CA VAL A 43 23.50 4.37 -11.45
C VAL A 43 24.08 3.27 -12.35
N TYR A 44 25.40 3.22 -12.54
CA TYR A 44 26.05 2.21 -13.37
C TYR A 44 25.79 0.76 -12.89
N LEU A 45 25.62 0.57 -11.58
CA LEU A 45 25.31 -0.73 -10.97
C LEU A 45 23.81 -1.07 -10.94
N MET A 46 22.91 -0.09 -11.09
CA MET A 46 21.47 -0.24 -10.89
C MET A 46 20.59 0.20 -12.06
N HIS A 47 21.17 0.71 -13.15
CA HIS A 47 20.45 1.14 -14.35
C HIS A 47 21.07 0.51 -15.60
N ASP A 48 20.33 -0.38 -16.27
CA ASP A 48 20.79 -1.01 -17.50
C ASP A 48 20.68 -0.05 -18.69
N ALA A 49 21.81 0.55 -19.05
CA ALA A 49 21.95 1.43 -20.21
C ALA A 49 21.63 0.77 -21.57
N LYS A 50 21.34 -0.54 -21.61
CA LYS A 50 20.86 -1.25 -22.81
C LYS A 50 19.34 -1.19 -22.97
N THR A 51 18.58 -0.78 -21.95
CA THR A 51 17.12 -0.67 -22.06
C THR A 51 16.76 0.51 -22.98
N PRO A 52 15.96 0.31 -24.04
CA PRO A 52 15.57 1.40 -24.93
C PRO A 52 14.76 2.47 -24.18
N LEU A 53 15.29 3.69 -24.11
CA LEU A 53 14.55 4.85 -23.63
C LEU A 53 13.54 5.28 -24.71
N HIS A 54 12.38 4.61 -24.74
CA HIS A 54 11.32 4.82 -25.74
C HIS A 54 10.96 6.32 -25.89
N TYR A 55 10.78 7.02 -24.77
CA TYR A 55 10.50 8.45 -24.74
C TYR A 55 11.69 9.37 -25.09
N LEU A 56 12.81 8.83 -25.60
CA LEU A 56 13.89 9.58 -26.25
C LEU A 56 14.15 9.09 -27.69
N ALA A 57 13.27 8.26 -28.25
CA ALA A 57 13.36 7.68 -29.59
C ALA A 57 12.25 8.20 -30.52
N GLY A 58 12.43 8.05 -31.85
CA GLY A 58 11.47 8.57 -32.83
C GLY A 58 11.18 10.06 -32.64
N ASN A 59 9.90 10.44 -32.72
CA ASN A 59 9.48 11.82 -32.46
C ASN A 59 9.29 12.17 -30.96
N PHE A 60 9.65 11.29 -30.03
CA PHE A 60 9.88 11.67 -28.62
C PHE A 60 11.29 12.21 -28.37
N ALA A 61 12.23 11.98 -29.28
CA ALA A 61 13.59 12.48 -29.12
C ALA A 61 13.60 14.02 -28.97
N PRO A 62 14.41 14.58 -28.05
CA PRO A 62 14.49 16.02 -27.87
C PRO A 62 15.07 16.72 -29.11
N VAL A 63 14.57 17.93 -29.39
CA VAL A 63 15.24 18.92 -30.24
C VAL A 63 16.08 19.79 -29.32
N ARG A 64 17.42 19.67 -29.42
CA ARG A 64 18.32 20.35 -28.47
C ARG A 64 18.47 21.83 -28.75
N ASP A 65 18.45 22.19 -30.03
CA ASP A 65 18.72 23.54 -30.52
C ASP A 65 17.43 24.37 -30.60
N GLU A 66 17.48 25.59 -30.07
CA GLU A 66 16.35 26.53 -30.08
C GLU A 66 16.22 27.15 -31.48
N THR A 67 15.07 26.99 -32.14
CA THR A 67 14.85 27.55 -33.49
C THR A 67 14.55 29.05 -33.36
N PRO A 68 15.35 29.97 -33.92
CA PRO A 68 15.01 31.40 -33.95
C PRO A 68 13.78 31.67 -34.83
N PRO A 69 13.12 32.84 -34.72
CA PRO A 69 11.97 33.17 -35.55
C PRO A 69 12.22 32.97 -37.06
N CYS A 70 11.58 31.95 -37.62
CA CYS A 70 11.65 31.57 -39.03
C CYS A 70 10.37 32.03 -39.73
N SER A 71 10.42 33.23 -40.33
CA SER A 71 9.31 33.86 -41.06
C SER A 71 9.16 33.33 -42.48
N ASP A 72 8.05 33.68 -43.14
CA ASP A 72 7.75 33.35 -44.54
C ASP A 72 7.74 31.83 -44.82
N LEU A 73 7.15 31.07 -43.88
CA LEU A 73 6.99 29.62 -44.00
C LEU A 73 6.11 29.22 -45.22
N PRO A 74 6.36 28.06 -45.85
CA PRO A 74 5.51 27.57 -46.93
C PRO A 74 4.10 27.24 -46.43
N VAL A 75 3.10 27.96 -46.94
CA VAL A 75 1.67 27.71 -46.69
C VAL A 75 1.02 27.11 -47.93
N ARG A 76 0.38 25.94 -47.77
CA ARG A 76 -0.54 25.36 -48.74
C ARG A 76 -1.97 25.62 -48.25
N GLY A 77 -2.84 26.14 -49.11
CA GLY A 77 -4.19 26.58 -48.72
C GLY A 77 -4.19 28.07 -48.35
N THR A 78 -4.96 28.48 -47.34
CA THR A 78 -5.02 29.89 -46.90
C THR A 78 -5.31 29.97 -45.40
N LEU A 79 -4.44 30.64 -44.64
CA LEU A 79 -4.62 30.85 -43.20
C LEU A 79 -5.78 31.85 -42.95
N PRO A 80 -6.84 31.47 -42.21
CA PRO A 80 -7.98 32.36 -41.92
C PRO A 80 -7.58 33.57 -41.05
N GLU A 81 -8.21 34.73 -41.29
CA GLU A 81 -7.91 36.00 -40.57
C GLU A 81 -8.15 35.90 -39.05
N CYS A 82 -9.11 35.09 -38.60
CA CYS A 82 -9.37 34.85 -37.18
C CYS A 82 -8.23 34.09 -36.46
N LEU A 83 -7.26 33.53 -37.22
CA LEU A 83 -6.03 32.97 -36.67
C LEU A 83 -4.91 34.00 -36.50
N ASN A 84 -5.14 35.30 -36.74
CA ASN A 84 -4.14 36.33 -36.40
C ASN A 84 -3.86 36.31 -34.88
N GLY A 85 -2.64 35.94 -34.51
CA GLY A 85 -2.28 35.61 -33.13
C GLY A 85 -1.08 34.68 -33.03
N GLU A 86 -0.92 34.05 -31.87
CA GLU A 86 0.16 33.12 -31.56
C GLU A 86 -0.42 31.74 -31.20
N PHE A 87 -0.14 30.74 -32.04
CA PHE A 87 -0.43 29.35 -31.73
C PHE A 87 0.78 28.72 -31.01
N VAL A 88 0.62 28.43 -29.72
CA VAL A 88 1.68 27.85 -28.88
C VAL A 88 1.29 26.46 -28.40
N ARG A 89 2.23 25.51 -28.45
CA ARG A 89 2.11 24.23 -27.76
C ARG A 89 3.35 23.97 -26.93
N VAL A 90 3.16 23.70 -25.64
CA VAL A 90 4.23 23.28 -24.74
C VAL A 90 4.39 21.76 -24.76
N GLY A 91 5.61 21.29 -24.57
CA GLY A 91 5.88 19.87 -24.38
C GLY A 91 7.18 19.63 -23.62
N PRO A 92 7.43 18.37 -23.22
CA PRO A 92 8.64 17.98 -22.52
C PRO A 92 9.76 17.68 -23.52
N ASN A 93 10.91 18.33 -23.35
CA ASN A 93 12.03 18.23 -24.26
C ASN A 93 13.33 18.35 -23.44
N PRO A 94 13.89 17.25 -22.92
CA PRO A 94 15.01 17.30 -21.97
C PRO A 94 16.29 17.85 -22.63
N LYS A 95 16.83 18.95 -22.08
CA LYS A 95 18.00 19.63 -22.66
C LYS A 95 19.27 18.80 -22.54
N PHE A 96 19.44 18.15 -21.39
CA PHE A 96 20.59 17.31 -21.08
C PHE A 96 20.21 15.83 -21.16
N VAL A 97 21.17 14.99 -21.54
CA VAL A 97 21.00 13.53 -21.47
C VAL A 97 20.71 13.15 -20.01
N PRO A 98 19.59 12.47 -19.72
CA PRO A 98 19.27 11.99 -18.38
C PRO A 98 20.37 11.10 -17.77
N VAL A 99 20.55 11.21 -16.46
CA VAL A 99 21.49 10.35 -15.71
C VAL A 99 21.04 8.88 -15.73
N ALA A 100 19.74 8.65 -15.61
CA ALA A 100 19.10 7.33 -15.66
C ALA A 100 17.59 7.48 -15.93
N GLY A 101 17.05 6.60 -16.77
CA GLY A 101 15.64 6.61 -17.20
C GLY A 101 15.25 7.86 -18.00
N TYR A 102 14.08 7.82 -18.62
CA TYR A 102 13.33 9.01 -19.01
C TYR A 102 11.84 8.69 -19.23
N HIS A 103 10.95 9.31 -18.45
CA HIS A 103 9.52 9.34 -18.77
C HIS A 103 9.16 10.65 -19.47
N TRP A 104 8.18 10.61 -20.38
CA TRP A 104 7.80 11.74 -21.22
C TRP A 104 7.50 13.01 -20.40
N PHE A 105 6.65 12.93 -19.37
CA PHE A 105 6.31 14.07 -18.49
C PHE A 105 7.51 14.72 -17.75
N ASP A 106 8.69 14.09 -17.67
CA ASP A 106 9.81 14.63 -16.87
C ASP A 106 10.66 15.70 -17.58
N GLY A 107 10.48 15.86 -18.90
CA GLY A 107 11.35 16.72 -19.73
C GLY A 107 11.18 18.21 -19.48
N ASP A 108 12.24 18.99 -19.72
CA ASP A 108 12.20 20.45 -19.55
C ASP A 108 11.20 21.07 -20.54
N GLY A 109 10.46 22.09 -20.11
CA GLY A 109 9.43 22.69 -20.95
C GLY A 109 10.01 23.41 -22.16
N MET A 110 9.65 22.96 -23.36
CA MET A 110 9.90 23.66 -24.61
C MET A 110 8.57 24.05 -25.24
N ILE A 111 8.44 25.34 -25.58
CA ILE A 111 7.30 25.86 -26.33
C ILE A 111 7.68 25.91 -27.79
N HIS A 112 6.81 25.35 -28.63
CA HIS A 112 6.80 25.56 -30.07
C HIS A 112 5.74 26.62 -30.35
N GLY A 113 6.17 27.76 -30.86
CA GLY A 113 5.30 28.87 -31.27
C GLY A 113 5.17 28.92 -32.78
N MET A 114 3.98 29.25 -33.24
CA MET A 114 3.75 29.69 -34.61
C MET A 114 2.88 30.95 -34.57
N ARG A 115 3.53 32.10 -34.77
CA ARG A 115 2.83 33.37 -34.99
C ARG A 115 2.17 33.32 -36.36
N ILE A 116 0.87 33.56 -36.41
CA ILE A 116 0.13 33.81 -37.65
C ILE A 116 -0.19 35.31 -37.68
N LYS A 117 0.15 35.97 -38.78
CA LYS A 117 -0.21 37.38 -39.00
C LYS A 117 -0.34 37.70 -40.48
N ASP A 118 -1.46 38.33 -40.84
CA ASP A 118 -1.75 38.83 -42.19
C ASP A 118 -1.58 37.74 -43.28
N GLY A 119 -2.04 36.52 -42.95
CA GLY A 119 -1.94 35.33 -43.81
C GLY A 119 -0.55 34.68 -43.88
N LYS A 120 0.46 35.23 -43.19
CA LYS A 120 1.80 34.63 -43.04
C LYS A 120 1.93 33.85 -41.74
N ALA A 121 2.92 32.95 -41.69
CA ALA A 121 3.33 32.26 -40.48
C ALA A 121 4.84 32.43 -40.20
N THR A 122 5.19 32.51 -38.91
CA THR A 122 6.55 32.52 -38.38
C THR A 122 6.67 31.48 -37.26
N TYR A 123 7.64 30.57 -37.34
CA TYR A 123 7.84 29.49 -36.36
C TYR A 123 9.04 29.74 -35.45
N VAL A 124 8.93 29.34 -34.19
CA VAL A 124 10.00 29.44 -33.17
C VAL A 124 9.98 28.22 -32.24
N SER A 125 11.12 27.86 -31.65
CA SER A 125 11.16 26.97 -30.50
C SER A 125 12.08 27.47 -29.39
N ARG A 126 11.59 27.46 -28.15
CA ARG A 126 12.28 28.01 -26.96
C ARG A 126 12.03 27.15 -25.72
N TYR A 127 13.09 26.92 -24.95
CA TYR A 127 12.95 26.37 -23.60
C TYR A 127 12.44 27.44 -22.64
N VAL A 128 11.50 27.09 -21.78
CA VAL A 128 11.14 27.89 -20.60
C VAL A 128 12.35 27.90 -19.66
N LYS A 129 12.89 29.07 -19.34
CA LYS A 129 14.14 29.22 -18.58
C LYS A 129 13.94 29.03 -17.06
N THR A 130 13.52 27.83 -16.66
CA THR A 130 13.16 27.50 -15.26
C THR A 130 14.34 27.50 -14.29
N SER A 131 14.02 27.56 -12.98
CA SER A 131 14.98 27.38 -11.87
C SER A 131 15.81 26.11 -12.03
N ARG A 132 15.17 24.99 -12.39
CA ARG A 132 15.80 23.71 -12.69
C ARG A 132 16.76 23.84 -13.88
N LEU A 133 16.26 24.32 -15.03
CA LEU A 133 17.04 24.37 -16.27
C LEU A 133 18.30 25.24 -16.13
N LYS A 134 18.18 26.45 -15.56
CA LYS A 134 19.32 27.36 -15.34
C LYS A 134 20.42 26.73 -14.46
N GLN A 135 20.06 25.83 -13.54
CA GLN A 135 21.01 25.13 -12.70
C GLN A 135 21.68 23.95 -13.42
N GLU A 136 20.94 23.19 -14.24
CA GLU A 136 21.52 22.12 -15.07
C GLU A 136 22.44 22.69 -16.17
N GLU A 137 22.07 23.85 -16.74
CA GLU A 137 22.95 24.65 -17.61
C GLU A 137 24.22 25.10 -16.88
N CYS A 138 24.10 25.55 -15.62
CA CYS A 138 25.26 25.85 -14.80
C CYS A 138 26.15 24.62 -14.62
N PHE A 139 25.61 23.44 -14.28
CA PHE A 139 26.39 22.22 -14.09
C PHE A 139 26.88 21.56 -15.39
N GLY A 140 26.33 21.93 -16.55
CA GLY A 140 26.65 21.33 -17.85
C GLY A 140 26.06 19.92 -18.03
N GLY A 141 24.93 19.63 -17.38
CA GLY A 141 24.30 18.30 -17.39
C GLY A 141 23.16 18.18 -16.38
N ALA A 142 22.36 17.12 -16.55
CA ALA A 142 21.24 16.81 -15.66
C ALA A 142 21.71 16.63 -14.20
N LYS A 143 20.92 17.14 -13.26
CA LYS A 143 21.20 17.17 -11.80
C LYS A 143 19.97 16.99 -10.92
N PHE A 144 18.81 17.45 -11.39
CA PHE A 144 17.57 17.26 -10.68
C PHE A 144 17.11 15.82 -10.89
N MET A 145 16.68 15.18 -9.81
CA MET A 145 15.85 13.98 -9.95
C MET A 145 14.64 14.33 -10.82
N LYS A 146 14.43 13.55 -11.88
CA LYS A 146 13.21 13.58 -12.67
C LYS A 146 12.01 13.23 -11.79
N PHE A 147 11.04 14.12 -11.74
CA PHE A 147 9.86 14.01 -10.90
C PHE A 147 8.71 14.65 -11.67
N MET A 148 7.63 13.90 -11.92
CA MET A 148 6.53 14.41 -12.74
C MET A 148 5.88 15.66 -12.12
N PHE A 149 5.91 15.81 -10.78
CA PHE A 149 5.15 16.83 -10.05
C PHE A 149 5.98 17.52 -8.93
N GLY A 150 6.73 18.56 -9.29
CA GLY A 150 7.82 19.22 -8.54
C GLY A 150 7.63 19.76 -7.09
N ALA A 151 6.53 19.51 -6.37
CA ALA A 151 6.21 20.21 -5.10
C ALA A 151 7.08 19.84 -3.88
N LEU A 152 7.81 18.71 -3.92
CA LEU A 152 8.35 18.04 -2.73
C LEU A 152 9.38 18.86 -1.90
N LEU A 153 10.01 19.91 -2.44
CA LEU A 153 11.24 20.47 -1.86
C LEU A 153 11.09 21.72 -0.99
N HIS A 154 9.91 22.34 -0.92
CA HIS A 154 9.67 23.53 -0.08
C HIS A 154 9.01 23.21 1.28
N GLU A 155 8.25 22.11 1.37
CA GLU A 155 7.40 21.79 2.53
C GLU A 155 8.07 20.85 3.56
N LEU A 156 9.22 20.25 3.23
CA LEU A 156 9.93 19.29 4.10
C LEU A 156 10.74 19.94 5.24
N ARG A 157 10.04 20.46 6.25
CA ARG A 157 10.56 20.52 7.64
C ARG A 157 10.32 19.18 8.37
N LEU A 158 10.73 18.07 7.76
CA LEU A 158 10.67 16.76 8.40
C LEU A 158 11.82 16.56 9.40
N SER A 159 11.53 15.81 10.46
CA SER A 159 12.52 15.18 11.33
C SER A 159 13.27 14.08 10.57
N ALA A 160 14.41 13.63 11.12
CA ALA A 160 15.34 12.72 10.44
C ALA A 160 14.89 11.24 10.44
N ASP A 161 13.58 10.98 10.54
CA ASP A 161 12.99 9.65 10.73
C ASP A 161 12.63 8.96 9.40
N THR A 162 13.28 9.34 8.28
CA THR A 162 13.02 8.75 6.95
C THR A 162 13.89 7.53 6.69
N VAL A 163 13.30 6.38 7.00
CA VAL A 163 13.81 5.01 6.84
C VAL A 163 14.12 4.64 5.37
N MET A 164 15.19 3.86 5.14
CA MET A 164 15.72 3.43 3.83
C MET A 164 15.73 1.89 3.66
N GLY A 165 16.31 1.35 2.56
CA GLY A 165 16.68 -0.07 2.43
C GLY A 165 16.90 -0.61 0.98
N PRO A 166 16.68 -1.92 0.72
CA PRO A 166 16.99 -2.65 -0.54
C PRO A 166 15.83 -3.57 -1.10
N GLY A 167 15.53 -3.89 -2.37
CA GLY A 167 15.88 -3.35 -3.70
C GLY A 167 15.08 -3.99 -4.86
N SER A 168 14.53 -3.20 -5.80
CA SER A 168 14.16 -3.68 -7.14
C SER A 168 14.60 -2.72 -8.24
N VAL A 169 15.12 -3.33 -9.31
CA VAL A 169 15.80 -2.82 -10.50
C VAL A 169 15.32 -3.70 -11.65
N ARG A 170 14.23 -3.29 -12.28
CA ARG A 170 14.05 -3.49 -13.73
C ARG A 170 13.70 -2.14 -14.33
N ILE A 171 14.73 -1.29 -14.29
CA ILE A 171 15.08 -0.26 -15.27
C ILE A 171 13.90 0.56 -15.81
N GLY A 172 13.71 1.74 -15.22
CA GLY A 172 12.67 2.70 -15.57
C GLY A 172 12.59 3.78 -14.48
N ASP A 173 11.95 4.89 -14.78
CA ASP A 173 11.94 6.10 -13.95
C ASP A 173 11.14 5.93 -12.66
N LEU A 174 11.66 6.50 -11.57
CA LEU A 174 11.06 6.59 -10.22
C LEU A 174 10.62 5.28 -9.55
N LYS A 175 10.62 4.16 -10.27
CA LYS A 175 10.23 2.84 -9.75
C LYS A 175 11.35 2.29 -8.86
N GLY A 176 10.98 2.02 -7.61
CA GLY A 176 11.70 1.12 -6.73
C GLY A 176 12.95 1.69 -6.02
N LEU A 177 13.96 0.82 -5.77
CA LEU A 177 15.15 1.18 -4.96
C LEU A 177 15.85 2.38 -5.57
N PHE A 178 15.97 2.33 -6.89
CA PHE A 178 16.62 3.34 -7.68
C PHE A 178 15.85 4.67 -7.59
N GLY A 179 14.51 4.63 -7.66
CA GLY A 179 13.67 5.79 -7.38
C GLY A 179 13.93 6.41 -6.00
N LEU A 180 13.88 5.62 -4.92
CA LEU A 180 14.13 6.13 -3.56
C LEU A 180 15.56 6.64 -3.39
N PHE A 181 16.56 5.98 -3.96
CA PHE A 181 17.94 6.47 -3.97
C PHE A 181 18.05 7.84 -4.65
N MET A 182 17.43 8.03 -5.82
CA MET A 182 17.42 9.33 -6.50
C MET A 182 16.70 10.42 -5.68
N VAL A 183 15.63 10.09 -4.95
CA VAL A 183 14.98 11.01 -3.99
C VAL A 183 15.98 11.44 -2.92
N GLN A 184 16.68 10.48 -2.30
CA GLN A 184 17.65 10.78 -1.24
C GLN A 184 18.86 11.56 -1.77
N MET A 185 19.30 11.32 -3.01
CA MET A 185 20.35 12.12 -3.65
C MET A 185 19.89 13.55 -3.96
N GLN A 186 18.63 13.76 -4.34
CA GLN A 186 18.04 15.10 -4.50
C GLN A 186 17.97 15.85 -3.15
N LEU A 187 17.51 15.19 -2.10
CA LEU A 187 17.47 15.74 -0.74
C LEU A 187 18.88 16.06 -0.21
N LEU A 188 19.86 15.18 -0.45
CA LEU A 188 21.26 15.39 -0.11
C LEU A 188 21.85 16.58 -0.87
N ARG A 189 21.57 16.72 -2.17
CA ARG A 189 21.98 17.86 -2.99
C ARG A 189 21.41 19.18 -2.46
N ALA A 190 20.14 19.22 -2.09
CA ALA A 190 19.51 20.39 -1.48
C ALA A 190 20.10 20.72 -0.09
N LYS A 191 20.24 19.71 0.79
CA LYS A 191 20.79 19.86 2.15
C LYS A 191 22.24 20.35 2.17
N LEU A 192 23.07 19.87 1.22
CA LEU A 192 24.45 20.34 1.02
C LEU A 192 24.55 21.67 0.24
N LYS A 193 23.41 22.22 -0.20
CA LYS A 193 23.31 23.43 -1.05
C LYS A 193 24.05 23.31 -2.38
N ILE A 194 24.18 22.08 -2.91
CA ILE A 194 24.66 21.81 -4.27
C ILE A 194 23.62 22.34 -5.26
N LEU A 195 22.34 22.05 -5.00
CA LEU A 195 21.19 22.63 -5.70
C LEU A 195 20.50 23.69 -4.83
N ASP A 196 19.94 24.71 -5.47
CA ASP A 196 19.12 25.76 -4.87
C ASP A 196 17.65 25.53 -5.26
N VAL A 197 16.85 25.14 -4.28
CA VAL A 197 15.42 24.76 -4.46
C VAL A 197 14.46 25.92 -4.15
N SER A 198 14.98 27.12 -3.88
CA SER A 198 14.17 28.26 -3.39
C SER A 198 13.21 28.87 -4.43
N TYR A 199 13.43 28.60 -5.72
CA TYR A 199 12.59 29.05 -6.84
C TYR A 199 11.79 27.89 -7.49
N GLY A 200 11.50 26.84 -6.73
CA GLY A 200 10.85 25.63 -7.26
C GLY A 200 11.79 24.76 -8.11
N THR A 201 11.25 23.63 -8.59
CA THR A 201 11.99 22.61 -9.35
C THR A 201 11.22 22.01 -10.54
N GLY A 202 10.10 22.64 -10.92
CA GLY A 202 9.26 22.22 -12.04
C GLY A 202 9.90 22.44 -13.41
N THR A 203 9.25 21.88 -14.42
CA THR A 203 9.68 21.87 -15.81
C THR A 203 9.01 22.96 -16.65
N ALA A 204 7.86 23.47 -16.22
CA ALA A 204 6.98 24.37 -17.00
C ALA A 204 6.64 23.78 -18.38
N ASN A 205 6.36 22.47 -18.42
CA ASN A 205 6.18 21.69 -19.65
C ASN A 205 4.74 21.31 -19.98
N THR A 206 3.79 21.54 -19.07
CA THR A 206 2.52 20.79 -19.06
C THR A 206 1.46 21.49 -19.88
N ALA A 207 1.15 22.74 -19.54
CA ALA A 207 0.10 23.50 -20.19
C ALA A 207 0.43 25.00 -20.31
N LEU A 208 -0.43 25.71 -21.04
CA LEU A 208 -0.34 27.14 -21.31
C LEU A 208 -1.71 27.77 -21.08
N VAL A 209 -1.74 28.91 -20.41
CA VAL A 209 -2.96 29.74 -20.24
C VAL A 209 -2.61 31.22 -20.43
N TYR A 210 -3.52 32.01 -20.98
CA TYR A 210 -3.40 33.45 -21.04
C TYR A 210 -4.33 34.11 -20.02
N HIS A 211 -3.80 34.94 -19.13
CA HIS A 211 -4.59 35.68 -18.14
C HIS A 211 -3.92 37.01 -17.76
N HIS A 212 -4.72 38.05 -17.51
CA HIS A 212 -4.26 39.38 -17.10
C HIS A 212 -3.02 39.88 -17.89
N GLY A 213 -3.10 39.80 -19.22
CA GLY A 213 -2.05 40.26 -20.14
C GLY A 213 -0.78 39.38 -20.22
N LYS A 214 -0.79 38.16 -19.68
CA LYS A 214 0.40 37.29 -19.56
C LYS A 214 0.09 35.89 -20.08
N LEU A 215 0.97 35.36 -20.94
CA LEU A 215 1.01 33.92 -21.24
C LEU A 215 1.80 33.22 -20.12
N LEU A 216 1.20 32.21 -19.51
CA LEU A 216 1.77 31.46 -18.39
C LEU A 216 2.08 30.03 -18.82
N ALA A 217 3.35 29.64 -18.76
CA ALA A 217 3.78 28.26 -18.89
C ALA A 217 3.65 27.55 -17.54
N LEU A 218 2.86 26.47 -17.53
CA LEU A 218 2.43 25.77 -16.33
C LEU A 218 3.19 24.46 -16.12
N SER A 219 3.42 24.14 -14.86
CA SER A 219 3.89 22.84 -14.40
C SER A 219 3.02 22.48 -13.21
N GLU A 220 2.34 21.34 -13.28
CA GLU A 220 1.32 20.88 -12.34
C GLU A 220 1.62 21.09 -10.84
N ALA A 221 2.91 21.06 -10.48
CA ALA A 221 3.37 21.20 -9.10
C ALA A 221 4.63 22.10 -9.00
N ASP A 222 4.59 23.23 -9.69
CA ASP A 222 5.44 24.40 -9.40
C ASP A 222 4.63 25.69 -9.63
N LYS A 223 5.26 26.86 -9.50
CA LYS A 223 4.68 28.16 -9.80
C LYS A 223 4.70 28.45 -11.31
N PRO A 224 3.72 29.19 -11.86
CA PRO A 224 3.66 29.51 -13.28
C PRO A 224 4.79 30.44 -13.72
N TYR A 225 5.34 30.18 -14.91
CA TYR A 225 6.40 30.99 -15.53
C TYR A 225 5.81 31.92 -16.61
N VAL A 226 6.15 33.21 -16.55
CA VAL A 226 5.68 34.21 -17.52
C VAL A 226 6.50 34.13 -18.79
N VAL A 227 5.82 33.98 -19.92
CA VAL A 227 6.39 34.03 -21.27
C VAL A 227 5.83 35.26 -21.99
N ARG A 228 6.72 36.04 -22.60
CA ARG A 228 6.39 37.15 -23.49
C ARG A 228 6.56 36.70 -24.94
N VAL A 229 5.55 36.95 -25.76
CA VAL A 229 5.66 36.90 -27.23
C VAL A 229 6.21 38.24 -27.71
N LEU A 230 7.26 38.22 -28.54
CA LEU A 230 7.87 39.42 -29.12
C LEU A 230 7.25 39.77 -30.49
N GLU A 231 7.52 40.98 -30.98
CA GLU A 231 6.94 41.48 -32.25
C GLU A 231 7.35 40.66 -33.48
N ASP A 232 8.55 40.06 -33.46
CA ASP A 232 9.07 39.15 -34.49
C ASP A 232 8.57 37.70 -34.35
N GLY A 233 7.85 37.38 -33.26
CA GLY A 233 7.40 36.03 -32.93
C GLY A 233 8.38 35.22 -32.08
N ASP A 234 9.41 35.82 -31.48
CA ASP A 234 10.21 35.11 -30.47
C ASP A 234 9.48 34.96 -29.11
N LEU A 235 9.89 33.99 -28.29
CA LEU A 235 9.33 33.70 -26.97
C LEU A 235 10.39 33.91 -25.86
N GLN A 236 10.17 34.91 -25.01
CA GLN A 236 11.06 35.27 -23.92
C GLN A 236 10.48 34.81 -22.57
N THR A 237 11.19 33.95 -21.82
CA THR A 237 10.84 33.70 -20.41
C THR A 237 11.31 34.86 -19.54
N LEU A 238 10.38 35.53 -18.84
CA LEU A 238 10.70 36.67 -17.97
C LEU A 238 11.10 36.20 -16.55
N GLY A 239 10.26 35.34 -15.96
CA GLY A 239 10.42 34.88 -14.59
C GLY A 239 9.22 34.05 -14.14
N MET A 240 9.05 33.91 -12.83
CA MET A 240 7.92 33.19 -12.22
C MET A 240 6.97 34.15 -11.50
N LEU A 241 5.69 33.79 -11.35
CA LEU A 241 4.76 34.52 -10.47
C LEU A 241 4.66 33.83 -9.11
N ASP A 242 4.75 34.59 -8.02
CA ASP A 242 4.33 34.14 -6.69
C ASP A 242 3.12 34.92 -6.13
N TYR A 243 2.53 35.81 -6.94
CA TYR A 243 1.38 36.66 -6.63
C TYR A 243 1.58 37.43 -5.31
N ASP A 244 2.65 38.24 -5.24
CA ASP A 244 3.10 38.94 -4.03
C ASP A 244 3.29 37.98 -2.83
N LYS A 245 3.86 36.80 -3.11
CA LYS A 245 4.03 35.65 -2.20
C LYS A 245 2.72 35.03 -1.68
N ARG A 246 1.55 35.40 -2.21
CA ARG A 246 0.26 34.80 -1.83
C ARG A 246 0.12 33.37 -2.35
N LEU A 247 0.85 33.00 -3.42
CA LEU A 247 0.97 31.61 -3.89
C LEU A 247 2.08 30.88 -3.11
N ALA A 248 1.66 30.12 -2.10
CA ALA A 248 2.52 29.31 -1.23
C ALA A 248 2.49 27.80 -1.56
N HIS A 249 1.46 27.34 -2.27
CA HIS A 249 1.24 25.95 -2.70
C HIS A 249 1.53 25.78 -4.20
N SER A 250 1.35 24.56 -4.71
CA SER A 250 1.32 24.22 -6.14
C SER A 250 0.27 25.02 -6.93
N PHE A 251 0.43 25.08 -8.25
CA PHE A 251 -0.52 25.67 -9.19
C PHE A 251 -0.69 24.67 -10.33
N THR A 252 -1.87 24.04 -10.43
CA THR A 252 -2.09 22.95 -11.42
C THR A 252 -2.09 23.46 -12.86
N ALA A 253 -1.93 22.52 -13.79
CA ALA A 253 -1.84 22.79 -15.23
C ALA A 253 -3.17 23.23 -15.86
N HIS A 254 -4.31 23.08 -15.16
CA HIS A 254 -5.65 23.35 -15.71
C HIS A 254 -6.47 24.37 -14.90
N PRO A 255 -5.99 25.62 -14.75
CA PRO A 255 -6.87 26.71 -14.36
C PRO A 255 -7.96 26.93 -15.43
N LYS A 256 -9.13 27.43 -15.02
CA LYS A 256 -10.23 27.79 -15.94
C LYS A 256 -10.45 29.30 -15.85
N VAL A 257 -10.47 29.99 -16.98
CA VAL A 257 -10.84 31.42 -17.06
C VAL A 257 -12.33 31.50 -17.39
N ASP A 258 -13.12 32.26 -16.64
CA ASP A 258 -14.50 32.56 -17.02
C ASP A 258 -14.53 33.67 -18.08
N PRO A 259 -14.98 33.41 -19.33
CA PRO A 259 -14.98 34.38 -20.42
C PRO A 259 -15.93 35.58 -20.22
N VAL A 260 -16.76 35.58 -19.17
CA VAL A 260 -17.66 36.69 -18.81
C VAL A 260 -17.09 37.57 -17.68
N THR A 261 -16.32 37.03 -16.74
CA THR A 261 -15.72 37.82 -15.64
C THR A 261 -14.24 38.13 -15.82
N ASP A 262 -13.55 37.44 -16.75
CA ASP A 262 -12.08 37.43 -16.92
C ASP A 262 -11.34 37.04 -15.62
N GLU A 263 -12.01 36.27 -14.75
CA GLU A 263 -11.39 35.70 -13.55
C GLU A 263 -10.84 34.30 -13.84
N MET A 264 -9.63 34.04 -13.35
CA MET A 264 -8.98 32.74 -13.46
C MET A 264 -9.16 31.96 -12.15
N PHE A 265 -9.91 30.86 -12.24
CA PHE A 265 -10.14 29.91 -11.17
C PHE A 265 -9.07 28.81 -11.23
N THR A 266 -8.45 28.48 -10.10
CA THR A 266 -7.33 27.53 -10.05
C THR A 266 -7.24 26.83 -8.70
N PHE A 267 -6.44 25.76 -8.61
CA PHE A 267 -6.17 25.06 -7.37
C PHE A 267 -4.71 24.56 -7.32
N GLY A 268 -4.32 24.09 -6.15
CA GLY A 268 -3.11 23.29 -5.95
C GLY A 268 -3.40 22.11 -5.04
N TYR A 269 -2.88 20.93 -5.37
CA TYR A 269 -2.89 19.78 -4.46
C TYR A 269 -1.52 19.61 -3.77
N SER A 270 -1.53 19.15 -2.52
CA SER A 270 -0.34 18.82 -1.72
C SER A 270 -0.44 17.40 -1.15
N HIS A 271 0.70 16.89 -0.70
CA HIS A 271 0.86 15.59 -0.07
C HIS A 271 0.65 15.64 1.45
N LEU A 272 0.41 16.83 2.02
CA LEU A 272 0.08 17.08 3.42
C LEU A 272 -1.22 17.90 3.52
N PRO A 273 -1.98 17.81 4.64
CA PRO A 273 -3.14 18.67 4.85
C PRO A 273 -2.75 20.16 4.89
N PRO A 274 -3.49 21.07 4.22
CA PRO A 274 -4.67 20.81 3.39
C PRO A 274 -4.30 20.21 2.01
N TYR A 275 -4.85 19.03 1.71
CA TYR A 275 -4.49 18.28 0.50
C TYR A 275 -4.89 18.96 -0.80
N VAL A 276 -5.91 19.83 -0.78
CA VAL A 276 -6.32 20.68 -1.91
C VAL A 276 -6.58 22.09 -1.39
N THR A 277 -6.07 23.10 -2.12
CA THR A 277 -6.34 24.53 -1.87
C THR A 277 -6.81 25.19 -3.16
N TYR A 278 -8.03 25.72 -3.14
CA TYR A 278 -8.66 26.46 -4.23
C TYR A 278 -8.36 27.96 -4.15
N ARG A 279 -8.36 28.62 -5.31
CA ARG A 279 -8.09 30.06 -5.50
C ARG A 279 -8.92 30.64 -6.64
N VAL A 280 -9.24 31.92 -6.48
CA VAL A 280 -9.71 32.80 -7.55
C VAL A 280 -8.64 33.87 -7.79
N ILE A 281 -8.39 34.24 -9.03
CA ILE A 281 -7.51 35.34 -9.42
C ILE A 281 -8.33 36.29 -10.28
N THR A 282 -8.47 37.54 -9.82
CA THR A 282 -9.29 38.54 -10.52
C THR A 282 -8.67 38.91 -11.87
N LYS A 283 -9.47 39.42 -12.81
CA LYS A 283 -9.03 40.00 -14.10
C LYS A 283 -7.86 40.98 -14.01
N ASP A 284 -7.71 41.64 -12.85
CA ASP A 284 -6.66 42.60 -12.53
C ASP A 284 -5.40 41.92 -11.95
N GLY A 285 -5.31 40.59 -12.04
CA GLY A 285 -4.17 39.75 -11.62
C GLY A 285 -4.10 39.44 -10.12
N VAL A 286 -5.06 39.91 -9.32
CA VAL A 286 -5.00 39.79 -7.85
C VAL A 286 -5.52 38.42 -7.41
N MET A 287 -4.64 37.59 -6.86
CA MET A 287 -4.99 36.31 -6.24
C MET A 287 -5.74 36.53 -4.93
N LEU A 288 -6.96 36.01 -4.80
CA LEU A 288 -7.77 36.05 -3.57
C LEU A 288 -7.25 35.06 -2.52
N ASP A 289 -7.87 35.07 -1.33
CA ASP A 289 -7.45 34.26 -0.19
C ASP A 289 -7.68 32.75 -0.44
N PRO A 290 -6.90 31.86 0.20
CA PRO A 290 -7.00 30.41 -0.01
C PRO A 290 -8.30 29.84 0.56
N VAL A 291 -8.91 28.91 -0.17
CA VAL A 291 -10.01 28.07 0.32
C VAL A 291 -9.51 26.62 0.38
N PRO A 292 -9.17 26.09 1.57
CA PRO A 292 -8.88 24.67 1.74
C PRO A 292 -10.10 23.82 1.39
N ILE A 293 -9.90 22.69 0.70
CA ILE A 293 -10.97 21.71 0.41
C ILE A 293 -10.66 20.43 1.17
N THR A 294 -11.53 20.04 2.11
CA THR A 294 -11.34 18.85 2.95
C THR A 294 -11.66 17.58 2.17
N ILE A 295 -10.62 16.80 1.89
CA ILE A 295 -10.67 15.43 1.37
C ILE A 295 -9.91 14.49 2.33
N PRO A 296 -10.23 13.19 2.41
CA PRO A 296 -9.70 12.30 3.46
C PRO A 296 -8.25 11.87 3.24
N ASP A 297 -7.79 11.87 1.99
CA ASP A 297 -6.53 11.28 1.52
C ASP A 297 -5.82 12.26 0.57
N ALA A 298 -4.49 12.13 0.41
CA ALA A 298 -3.76 12.78 -0.67
C ALA A 298 -3.99 12.06 -2.01
N ILE A 299 -4.55 12.75 -3.01
CA ILE A 299 -4.78 12.22 -4.37
C ILE A 299 -4.06 13.06 -5.43
N MET A 300 -4.01 12.53 -6.66
CA MET A 300 -3.75 13.31 -7.86
C MET A 300 -5.08 13.84 -8.42
N MET A 301 -5.21 15.16 -8.51
CA MET A 301 -6.33 15.84 -9.15
C MET A 301 -5.77 16.73 -10.26
N HIS A 302 -5.84 16.26 -11.51
CA HIS A 302 -5.18 16.93 -12.65
C HIS A 302 -5.91 18.20 -13.08
N ASP A 303 -7.23 18.07 -13.17
CA ASP A 303 -8.15 19.07 -13.67
C ASP A 303 -9.31 19.26 -12.68
N PHE A 304 -10.10 20.30 -12.90
CA PHE A 304 -11.38 20.55 -12.22
C PHE A 304 -12.34 21.22 -13.22
N ALA A 305 -13.58 21.49 -12.82
CA ALA A 305 -14.50 22.27 -13.66
C ALA A 305 -15.08 23.48 -12.93
N ILE A 306 -15.51 24.48 -13.69
CA ILE A 306 -16.31 25.60 -13.21
C ILE A 306 -17.65 25.64 -13.93
N THR A 307 -18.58 26.40 -13.36
CA THR A 307 -19.90 26.76 -13.89
C THR A 307 -20.12 28.26 -13.63
N GLU A 308 -21.31 28.80 -13.92
CA GLU A 308 -21.61 30.20 -13.61
C GLU A 308 -21.54 30.49 -12.10
N ASN A 309 -21.96 29.55 -11.25
CA ASN A 309 -22.04 29.75 -9.79
C ASN A 309 -21.18 28.79 -8.96
N TYR A 310 -20.73 27.65 -9.50
CA TYR A 310 -20.01 26.59 -8.76
C TYR A 310 -18.65 26.20 -9.38
N ALA A 311 -17.73 25.73 -8.53
CA ALA A 311 -16.58 24.92 -8.90
C ALA A 311 -16.84 23.45 -8.55
N ILE A 312 -16.28 22.52 -9.34
CA ILE A 312 -16.47 21.07 -9.20
C ILE A 312 -15.10 20.42 -9.01
N PHE A 313 -14.86 19.90 -7.80
CA PHE A 313 -13.66 19.16 -7.43
C PHE A 313 -13.88 17.65 -7.61
N MET A 314 -12.83 16.94 -8.03
CA MET A 314 -12.91 15.52 -8.33
C MET A 314 -12.05 14.71 -7.35
N ASP A 315 -12.67 14.21 -6.29
CA ASP A 315 -12.05 13.27 -5.34
C ASP A 315 -12.07 11.87 -5.96
N LEU A 316 -11.09 11.64 -6.84
CA LEU A 316 -10.94 10.41 -7.62
C LEU A 316 -9.88 9.50 -6.99
N PRO A 317 -10.04 8.18 -7.06
CA PRO A 317 -9.22 7.24 -6.30
C PRO A 317 -7.80 6.97 -6.87
N LEU A 318 -7.12 8.01 -7.40
CA LEU A 318 -5.70 7.97 -7.78
C LEU A 318 -4.84 8.54 -6.64
N TYR A 319 -4.49 7.69 -5.68
CA TYR A 319 -3.85 8.11 -4.43
C TYR A 319 -2.36 8.36 -4.56
N PHE A 320 -1.88 9.41 -3.90
CA PHE A 320 -0.45 9.64 -3.67
C PHE A 320 0.05 8.70 -2.59
N GLN A 321 0.79 7.68 -2.98
CA GLN A 321 1.25 6.61 -2.09
C GLN A 321 2.77 6.41 -2.26
N PRO A 322 3.63 7.21 -1.57
CA PRO A 322 5.07 6.99 -1.53
C PRO A 322 5.43 5.56 -1.10
N LYS A 323 4.60 4.97 -0.23
CA LYS A 323 4.59 3.56 0.20
C LYS A 323 4.38 2.54 -0.93
N GLU A 324 4.25 2.97 -2.20
CA GLU A 324 4.02 2.14 -3.39
C GLU A 324 5.04 2.38 -4.54
N MET A 325 5.75 3.53 -4.56
CA MET A 325 7.10 3.58 -5.21
C MET A 325 7.95 2.47 -4.60
N VAL A 326 7.86 2.45 -3.27
CA VAL A 326 8.33 1.43 -2.38
C VAL A 326 7.21 0.35 -2.28
N LYS A 327 6.70 -0.07 -3.46
CA LYS A 327 6.32 -1.45 -3.87
C LYS A 327 6.78 -1.71 -5.32
N GLY A 328 7.69 -0.94 -5.90
CA GLY A 328 8.00 -1.03 -7.34
C GLY A 328 6.77 -0.87 -8.25
N LYS A 329 5.76 -0.11 -7.81
CA LYS A 329 4.74 0.55 -8.64
C LYS A 329 5.21 2.01 -8.86
N LEU A 330 4.37 2.84 -9.48
CA LEU A 330 4.53 4.29 -9.41
C LEU A 330 4.15 4.87 -8.04
N ILE A 331 4.49 6.15 -7.82
CA ILE A 331 4.13 6.93 -6.62
C ILE A 331 2.63 7.27 -6.55
N PHE A 332 1.91 7.13 -7.66
CA PHE A 332 0.44 7.24 -7.74
C PHE A 332 -0.16 5.89 -8.10
N ASN A 333 -1.28 5.56 -7.44
CA ASN A 333 -1.87 4.23 -7.45
C ASN A 333 -3.40 4.35 -7.56
N PHE A 334 -4.01 3.70 -8.56
CA PHE A 334 -5.46 3.75 -8.73
C PHE A 334 -6.17 2.65 -7.95
N ASP A 335 -7.12 3.01 -7.08
CA ASP A 335 -7.95 2.08 -6.33
C ASP A 335 -9.30 1.88 -7.03
N ALA A 336 -9.39 0.80 -7.80
CA ALA A 336 -10.60 0.39 -8.52
C ALA A 336 -11.78 -0.01 -7.59
N THR A 337 -11.55 -0.16 -6.28
CA THR A 337 -12.58 -0.60 -5.32
C THR A 337 -13.36 0.57 -4.71
N LYS A 338 -12.78 1.77 -4.67
CA LYS A 338 -13.45 2.98 -4.17
C LYS A 338 -14.33 3.61 -5.26
N LYS A 339 -15.47 4.17 -4.85
CA LYS A 339 -16.28 5.07 -5.70
C LYS A 339 -15.52 6.38 -5.96
N SER A 340 -15.89 7.07 -7.04
CA SER A 340 -15.38 8.40 -7.34
C SER A 340 -16.35 9.45 -6.79
N ARG A 341 -15.82 10.51 -6.15
CA ARG A 341 -16.65 11.54 -5.49
C ARG A 341 -16.46 12.91 -6.13
N PHE A 342 -17.55 13.64 -6.29
CA PHE A 342 -17.59 14.93 -6.97
C PHE A 342 -18.12 16.00 -6.01
N GLY A 343 -17.31 17.01 -5.73
CA GLY A 343 -17.59 18.05 -4.74
C GLY A 343 -17.97 19.36 -5.41
N VAL A 344 -19.26 19.71 -5.37
CA VAL A 344 -19.78 20.95 -5.96
C VAL A 344 -19.79 22.04 -4.89
N LEU A 345 -18.98 23.09 -5.07
CA LEU A 345 -18.80 24.20 -4.14
C LEU A 345 -19.20 25.53 -4.81
N PRO A 346 -19.92 26.46 -4.17
CA PRO A 346 -20.14 27.79 -4.72
C PRO A 346 -18.80 28.50 -4.99
N ARG A 347 -18.57 29.01 -6.21
CA ARG A 347 -17.23 29.35 -6.72
C ARG A 347 -16.54 30.53 -6.00
N TYR A 348 -17.28 31.27 -5.19
CA TYR A 348 -16.78 32.36 -4.32
C TYR A 348 -16.97 32.06 -2.81
N ALA A 349 -17.18 30.80 -2.42
CA ALA A 349 -17.19 30.39 -1.01
C ALA A 349 -15.84 30.72 -0.34
N ARG A 350 -15.86 30.96 0.98
CA ARG A 350 -14.66 31.28 1.78
C ARG A 350 -14.13 30.09 2.58
N ASP A 351 -14.90 29.01 2.56
CA ASP A 351 -14.73 27.76 3.28
C ASP A 351 -15.38 26.65 2.46
N ASP A 352 -15.09 25.40 2.81
CA ASP A 352 -15.69 24.21 2.20
C ASP A 352 -16.96 23.73 2.90
N LEU A 353 -17.47 24.45 3.91
CA LEU A 353 -18.71 24.10 4.64
C LEU A 353 -19.95 24.06 3.72
N HIS A 354 -19.83 24.69 2.55
CA HIS A 354 -20.86 24.80 1.52
C HIS A 354 -20.69 23.78 0.38
N ILE A 355 -19.73 22.85 0.46
CA ILE A 355 -19.52 21.82 -0.56
C ILE A 355 -20.58 20.72 -0.49
N ARG A 356 -21.13 20.32 -1.64
CA ARG A 356 -22.02 19.15 -1.75
C ARG A 356 -21.29 18.03 -2.48
N TRP A 357 -21.00 16.95 -1.75
CA TRP A 357 -20.39 15.74 -2.30
C TRP A 357 -21.44 14.80 -2.90
N PHE A 358 -21.13 14.26 -4.08
CA PHE A 358 -21.91 13.25 -4.79
C PHE A 358 -21.03 12.04 -5.09
N GLU A 359 -21.60 10.84 -5.11
CA GLU A 359 -20.87 9.60 -5.44
C GLU A 359 -21.30 9.03 -6.79
N LEU A 360 -20.34 8.57 -7.58
CA LEU A 360 -20.55 7.81 -8.83
C LEU A 360 -19.72 6.52 -8.83
N PRO A 361 -20.03 5.55 -9.72
CA PRO A 361 -19.19 4.37 -9.91
C PRO A 361 -17.73 4.73 -10.22
N ASN A 362 -16.80 3.85 -9.83
CA ASN A 362 -15.36 4.06 -9.96
C ASN A 362 -14.94 4.57 -11.35
N CYS A 363 -14.10 5.61 -11.36
CA CYS A 363 -13.41 6.14 -12.54
C CYS A 363 -12.25 7.08 -12.18
N TYR A 364 -11.39 7.31 -13.16
CA TYR A 364 -10.50 8.47 -13.16
C TYR A 364 -10.83 9.42 -14.31
N ILE A 365 -10.35 10.65 -14.23
CA ILE A 365 -10.49 11.70 -15.24
C ILE A 365 -9.16 12.44 -15.27
N PHE A 366 -8.54 12.54 -16.44
CA PHE A 366 -7.45 13.49 -16.67
C PHE A 366 -8.02 14.86 -17.05
N HIS A 367 -8.97 14.93 -17.99
CA HIS A 367 -9.46 16.19 -18.55
C HIS A 367 -10.99 16.27 -18.63
N ASN A 368 -11.53 17.44 -18.27
CA ASN A 368 -12.94 17.78 -18.46
C ASN A 368 -13.12 18.66 -19.70
N ALA A 369 -14.21 18.42 -20.45
CA ALA A 369 -14.60 19.27 -21.57
C ALA A 369 -15.23 20.58 -21.09
N ASN A 370 -16.24 20.48 -20.22
CA ASN A 370 -16.94 21.63 -19.62
C ASN A 370 -17.89 21.20 -18.48
N ALA A 371 -18.45 22.17 -17.77
CA ALA A 371 -19.62 21.97 -16.89
C ALA A 371 -20.61 23.15 -16.98
N TRP A 372 -21.86 22.93 -16.57
CA TRP A 372 -22.90 23.98 -16.48
C TRP A 372 -24.01 23.63 -15.47
N GLU A 373 -24.96 24.55 -15.29
CA GLU A 373 -26.14 24.41 -14.43
C GLU A 373 -27.42 24.23 -15.27
N GLU A 374 -28.32 23.33 -14.86
CA GLU A 374 -29.57 23.01 -15.54
C GLU A 374 -30.71 22.77 -14.52
N GLY A 375 -31.34 23.85 -14.08
CA GLY A 375 -32.44 23.80 -13.10
C GLY A 375 -31.96 23.47 -11.69
N ASP A 376 -32.41 22.34 -11.13
CA ASP A 376 -31.93 21.82 -9.84
C ASP A 376 -30.63 20.96 -10.01
N GLU A 377 -30.02 20.90 -11.20
CA GLU A 377 -28.86 20.04 -11.50
C GLU A 377 -27.60 20.80 -11.94
N VAL A 378 -26.43 20.22 -11.64
CA VAL A 378 -25.14 20.56 -12.24
C VAL A 378 -24.72 19.42 -13.18
N VAL A 379 -24.26 19.75 -14.37
CA VAL A 379 -23.85 18.81 -15.43
C VAL A 379 -22.37 18.96 -15.72
N LEU A 380 -21.64 17.85 -15.82
CA LEU A 380 -20.21 17.77 -16.14
C LEU A 380 -20.01 16.87 -17.37
N ILE A 381 -19.21 17.33 -18.33
CA ILE A 381 -18.81 16.57 -19.52
C ILE A 381 -17.31 16.30 -19.45
N THR A 382 -16.91 15.03 -19.52
CA THR A 382 -15.56 14.62 -19.09
C THR A 382 -15.03 13.38 -19.81
N CYS A 383 -13.71 13.29 -19.96
CA CYS A 383 -13.04 12.07 -20.46
C CYS A 383 -12.76 11.13 -19.28
N ARG A 384 -13.62 10.13 -19.14
CA ARG A 384 -13.64 9.11 -18.09
C ARG A 384 -12.74 7.94 -18.48
N LEU A 385 -11.69 7.72 -17.71
CA LEU A 385 -10.89 6.50 -17.73
C LEU A 385 -11.48 5.48 -16.75
N GLN A 386 -11.73 4.26 -17.22
CA GLN A 386 -12.02 3.13 -16.34
C GLN A 386 -10.71 2.38 -16.02
N ASN A 387 -10.40 2.23 -14.73
CA ASN A 387 -9.23 1.49 -14.22
C ASN A 387 -7.88 1.88 -14.86
N PRO A 388 -7.45 3.16 -14.86
CA PRO A 388 -6.17 3.55 -15.46
C PRO A 388 -4.97 2.88 -14.80
N ASP A 389 -4.23 2.10 -15.57
CA ASP A 389 -2.95 1.53 -15.15
C ASP A 389 -1.78 2.40 -15.64
N LEU A 390 -1.27 3.25 -14.74
CA LEU A 390 -0.11 4.10 -15.02
C LEU A 390 1.21 3.31 -15.16
N ASP A 391 1.27 2.04 -14.72
CA ASP A 391 2.45 1.21 -14.97
C ASP A 391 2.55 0.78 -16.46
N GLN A 392 1.43 0.65 -17.18
CA GLN A 392 1.38 0.36 -18.62
C GLN A 392 1.81 1.55 -19.50
N VAL A 393 1.70 2.79 -19.00
CA VAL A 393 2.11 4.02 -19.69
C VAL A 393 3.65 4.17 -19.79
N ASN A 394 4.40 3.43 -18.97
CA ASN A 394 5.82 3.71 -18.70
C ASN A 394 6.76 2.61 -19.27
N GLY A 395 6.60 2.24 -20.54
CA GLY A 395 7.49 1.26 -21.19
C GLY A 395 7.16 0.93 -22.65
N ALA A 396 8.09 0.25 -23.33
CA ALA A 396 7.97 -0.14 -24.74
C ALA A 396 7.04 -1.36 -24.99
N VAL A 397 5.96 -1.49 -24.22
CA VAL A 397 5.06 -2.66 -24.20
C VAL A 397 3.84 -2.41 -25.10
N LYS A 398 4.07 -2.47 -26.42
CA LYS A 398 3.08 -2.33 -27.51
C LYS A 398 2.28 -1.01 -27.52
N ASP A 399 2.45 -0.24 -28.58
CA ASP A 399 1.75 1.03 -28.87
C ASP A 399 0.25 0.88 -29.20
N HIS A 400 -0.49 -0.05 -28.58
CA HIS A 400 -1.90 -0.32 -28.86
C HIS A 400 -2.74 -0.33 -27.58
N LEU A 401 -3.74 0.55 -27.51
CA LEU A 401 -4.62 0.83 -26.37
C LEU A 401 -5.63 -0.30 -26.04
N GLU A 402 -5.26 -1.58 -26.21
CA GLU A 402 -6.17 -2.74 -26.05
C GLU A 402 -6.82 -2.82 -24.65
N ASN A 403 -6.19 -2.21 -23.63
CA ASN A 403 -6.69 -2.12 -22.25
C ASN A 403 -7.06 -0.69 -21.78
N PHE A 404 -6.87 0.35 -22.60
CA PHE A 404 -6.93 1.75 -22.13
C PHE A 404 -8.24 2.43 -22.53
N THR A 405 -9.29 2.16 -21.75
CA THR A 405 -10.65 2.65 -22.00
C THR A 405 -10.85 4.07 -21.46
N ASN A 406 -10.49 5.08 -22.27
CA ASN A 406 -10.85 6.50 -22.04
C ASN A 406 -12.01 6.92 -22.96
N GLU A 407 -13.09 7.41 -22.36
CA GLU A 407 -14.40 7.61 -22.99
C GLU A 407 -15.04 8.93 -22.54
N LEU A 408 -15.71 9.65 -23.45
CA LEU A 408 -16.49 10.83 -23.09
C LEU A 408 -17.76 10.41 -22.33
N TYR A 409 -18.05 11.06 -21.20
CA TYR A 409 -19.24 10.85 -20.36
C TYR A 409 -19.92 12.18 -20.02
N GLU A 410 -21.25 12.12 -19.85
CA GLU A 410 -22.05 13.12 -19.14
C GLU A 410 -22.29 12.64 -17.70
N MET A 411 -22.11 13.51 -16.72
CA MET A 411 -22.41 13.28 -15.31
C MET A 411 -23.35 14.36 -14.80
N ARG A 412 -24.35 13.98 -14.00
CA ARG A 412 -25.38 14.87 -13.46
C ARG A 412 -25.46 14.78 -11.94
N PHE A 413 -25.52 15.93 -11.29
CA PHE A 413 -25.51 16.08 -9.83
C PHE A 413 -26.70 16.93 -9.40
N ASN A 414 -27.70 16.33 -8.76
CA ASN A 414 -28.93 17.04 -8.41
C ASN A 414 -28.76 17.77 -7.06
N MET A 415 -28.61 19.09 -7.12
CA MET A 415 -28.27 20.00 -6.01
C MET A 415 -29.37 20.14 -4.94
N LYS A 416 -30.49 19.42 -5.11
CA LYS A 416 -31.62 19.37 -4.19
C LYS A 416 -31.78 17.98 -3.59
N SER A 417 -32.11 16.98 -4.41
CA SER A 417 -32.35 15.60 -3.97
C SER A 417 -31.08 14.86 -3.52
N GLY A 418 -29.91 15.23 -4.05
CA GLY A 418 -28.65 14.51 -3.80
C GLY A 418 -28.44 13.29 -4.70
N ALA A 419 -29.34 13.02 -5.64
CA ALA A 419 -29.12 12.01 -6.67
C ALA A 419 -27.95 12.40 -7.58
N ALA A 420 -27.20 11.39 -8.03
CA ALA A 420 -26.17 11.51 -9.06
C ALA A 420 -26.38 10.44 -10.14
N SER A 421 -26.02 10.74 -11.39
CA SER A 421 -26.06 9.78 -12.49
C SER A 421 -24.97 10.05 -13.51
N GLN A 422 -24.68 9.06 -14.36
CA GLN A 422 -23.71 9.18 -15.46
C GLN A 422 -24.20 8.45 -16.72
N LYS A 423 -23.86 8.99 -17.89
CA LYS A 423 -24.23 8.50 -19.22
C LYS A 423 -22.98 8.46 -20.11
N GLN A 424 -22.66 7.29 -20.66
CA GLN A 424 -21.59 7.15 -21.65
C GLN A 424 -21.98 7.89 -22.94
N LEU A 425 -21.05 8.66 -23.51
CA LEU A 425 -21.25 9.40 -24.76
C LEU A 425 -20.40 8.87 -25.93
N SER A 426 -19.18 8.37 -25.70
CA SER A 426 -18.32 7.86 -26.77
C SER A 426 -17.92 6.40 -26.61
N VAL A 427 -17.40 5.82 -27.69
CA VAL A 427 -16.52 4.64 -27.60
C VAL A 427 -15.15 5.05 -27.06
N SER A 428 -14.36 4.08 -26.62
CA SER A 428 -13.02 4.27 -26.06
C SER A 428 -11.97 4.84 -27.04
N ALA A 429 -10.88 5.35 -26.45
CA ALA A 429 -9.70 5.96 -27.07
C ALA A 429 -9.88 7.43 -27.54
N VAL A 430 -10.57 8.23 -26.72
CA VAL A 430 -10.58 9.71 -26.84
C VAL A 430 -10.00 10.38 -25.61
N ASP A 431 -9.28 11.49 -25.83
CA ASP A 431 -8.79 12.39 -24.77
C ASP A 431 -8.54 13.81 -25.32
N PHE A 432 -8.01 14.71 -24.50
CA PHE A 432 -7.80 16.13 -24.80
C PHE A 432 -9.09 16.79 -25.34
N PRO A 433 -10.17 16.83 -24.53
CA PRO A 433 -11.43 17.45 -24.92
C PRO A 433 -11.30 18.97 -24.96
N ARG A 434 -11.70 19.57 -26.09
CA ARG A 434 -11.82 21.02 -26.25
C ARG A 434 -13.22 21.41 -26.72
N ILE A 435 -13.60 22.63 -26.38
CA ILE A 435 -14.87 23.28 -26.70
C ILE A 435 -14.57 24.65 -27.32
N ASN A 436 -15.60 25.37 -27.76
CA ASN A 436 -15.49 26.81 -27.92
C ASN A 436 -15.32 27.45 -26.52
N GLU A 437 -14.12 27.96 -26.22
CA GLU A 437 -13.75 28.45 -24.88
C GLU A 437 -14.62 29.62 -24.39
N SER A 438 -15.34 30.30 -25.29
CA SER A 438 -16.40 31.27 -24.96
C SER A 438 -17.52 30.67 -24.08
N TYR A 439 -17.71 29.36 -24.12
CA TYR A 439 -18.73 28.62 -23.37
C TYR A 439 -18.19 27.99 -22.08
N THR A 440 -16.95 28.28 -21.66
CA THR A 440 -16.39 27.75 -20.39
C THR A 440 -17.31 28.10 -19.22
N GLY A 441 -17.74 27.08 -18.47
CA GLY A 441 -18.69 27.17 -17.36
C GLY A 441 -20.17 27.29 -17.75
N ARG A 442 -20.51 27.15 -19.04
CA ARG A 442 -21.85 27.38 -19.59
C ARG A 442 -22.27 26.22 -20.51
N LYS A 443 -23.58 26.08 -20.72
CA LYS A 443 -24.12 24.96 -21.52
C LYS A 443 -23.61 25.04 -22.95
N GLN A 444 -22.94 23.97 -23.39
CA GLN A 444 -22.39 23.78 -24.73
C GLN A 444 -22.97 22.51 -25.36
N ARG A 445 -22.82 22.41 -26.68
CA ARG A 445 -23.31 21.29 -27.50
C ARG A 445 -22.18 20.48 -28.13
N TYR A 446 -21.05 21.09 -28.49
CA TYR A 446 -20.00 20.47 -29.27
C TYR A 446 -18.71 20.27 -28.47
N VAL A 447 -18.23 19.03 -28.47
CA VAL A 447 -16.92 18.66 -27.91
C VAL A 447 -16.06 18.07 -29.02
N TYR A 448 -14.82 18.56 -29.11
CA TYR A 448 -13.77 18.00 -29.95
C TYR A 448 -12.82 17.20 -29.07
N CYS A 449 -12.52 15.95 -29.42
CA CYS A 449 -11.51 15.16 -28.72
C CYS A 449 -10.46 14.65 -29.71
N THR A 450 -9.23 14.51 -29.26
CA THR A 450 -8.22 13.74 -30.00
C THR A 450 -8.58 12.25 -29.99
N ILE A 451 -8.32 11.55 -31.09
CA ILE A 451 -8.39 10.09 -31.19
C ILE A 451 -6.99 9.55 -30.94
N LEU A 452 -6.84 8.75 -29.89
CA LEU A 452 -5.55 8.21 -29.48
C LEU A 452 -5.24 6.87 -30.18
N ASP A 453 -3.98 6.70 -30.57
CA ASP A 453 -3.38 5.41 -30.98
C ASP A 453 -2.57 4.80 -29.83
N SER A 454 -1.82 5.66 -29.14
CA SER A 454 -1.30 5.48 -27.79
C SER A 454 -1.56 6.76 -26.98
N ILE A 455 -1.31 6.74 -25.66
CA ILE A 455 -1.50 7.90 -24.76
C ILE A 455 -0.76 9.19 -25.22
N ALA A 456 0.25 9.05 -26.07
CA ALA A 456 1.04 10.16 -26.61
C ALA A 456 0.83 10.40 -28.12
N LYS A 457 0.22 9.45 -28.84
CA LYS A 457 0.09 9.49 -30.29
C LYS A 457 -1.36 9.75 -30.70
N VAL A 458 -1.67 11.00 -31.00
CA VAL A 458 -2.94 11.39 -31.62
C VAL A 458 -2.91 10.96 -33.08
N LYS A 459 -3.81 10.07 -33.52
CA LYS A 459 -3.96 9.67 -34.94
C LYS A 459 -5.08 10.42 -35.68
N GLY A 460 -5.87 11.21 -34.95
CA GLY A 460 -7.06 11.84 -35.50
C GLY A 460 -7.78 12.73 -34.50
N ILE A 461 -8.90 13.33 -34.93
CA ILE A 461 -9.74 14.19 -34.10
C ILE A 461 -11.20 13.85 -34.39
N VAL A 462 -12.03 13.75 -33.35
CA VAL A 462 -13.46 13.46 -33.44
C VAL A 462 -14.30 14.60 -32.86
N LYS A 463 -15.45 14.87 -33.47
CA LYS A 463 -16.45 15.86 -33.02
C LYS A 463 -17.71 15.16 -32.52
N PHE A 464 -18.15 15.53 -31.32
CA PHE A 464 -19.38 15.06 -30.66
C PHE A 464 -20.45 16.16 -30.59
N ASP A 465 -21.73 15.77 -30.58
CA ASP A 465 -22.91 16.61 -30.41
C ASP A 465 -23.73 16.10 -29.21
N LEU A 466 -23.70 16.81 -28.10
CA LEU A 466 -24.31 16.40 -26.83
C LEU A 466 -25.85 16.39 -26.85
N HIS A 467 -26.48 17.01 -27.85
CA HIS A 467 -27.94 16.97 -28.03
C HIS A 467 -28.42 15.73 -28.81
N ALA A 468 -27.51 14.86 -29.26
CA ALA A 468 -27.84 13.61 -29.94
C ALA A 468 -27.59 12.40 -29.03
N GLU A 469 -28.45 11.38 -29.12
CA GLU A 469 -28.25 10.14 -28.37
C GLU A 469 -27.03 9.34 -28.89
N PRO A 470 -26.21 8.76 -27.99
CA PRO A 470 -25.00 8.03 -28.35
C PRO A 470 -25.30 6.60 -28.83
N GLU A 471 -24.59 6.15 -29.87
CA GLU A 471 -24.70 4.78 -30.40
C GLU A 471 -23.86 3.78 -29.58
N LEU A 472 -24.35 3.44 -28.39
CA LEU A 472 -23.72 2.50 -27.46
C LEU A 472 -23.45 1.14 -28.11
N GLY A 473 -22.30 0.54 -27.80
CA GLY A 473 -21.90 -0.80 -28.27
C GLY A 473 -21.14 -0.84 -29.60
N LYS A 474 -20.84 0.31 -30.22
CA LYS A 474 -19.81 0.41 -31.29
C LYS A 474 -18.41 0.08 -30.72
N LYS A 475 -17.50 -0.40 -31.58
CA LYS A 475 -16.10 -0.72 -31.24
C LYS A 475 -15.05 0.20 -31.88
N LYS A 476 -15.47 1.12 -32.75
CA LYS A 476 -14.62 2.08 -33.47
C LYS A 476 -15.40 3.37 -33.67
N PHE A 477 -14.69 4.46 -33.93
CA PHE A 477 -15.30 5.72 -34.35
C PHE A 477 -15.83 5.60 -35.78
N GLU A 478 -17.12 5.89 -35.93
CA GLU A 478 -17.89 5.89 -37.17
C GLU A 478 -18.91 7.03 -37.03
N VAL A 479 -19.02 7.90 -38.03
CA VAL A 479 -19.98 9.03 -38.01
C VAL A 479 -21.42 8.50 -37.90
N GLY A 480 -22.15 8.96 -36.89
CA GLY A 480 -23.44 8.40 -36.50
C GLY A 480 -23.80 8.73 -35.06
N GLY A 481 -25.11 8.77 -34.76
CA GLY A 481 -25.62 9.23 -33.46
C GLY A 481 -25.11 10.62 -33.11
N ASN A 482 -24.33 10.71 -32.03
CA ASN A 482 -23.67 11.92 -31.57
C ASN A 482 -22.29 12.20 -32.20
N VAL A 483 -21.65 11.24 -32.88
CA VAL A 483 -20.39 11.47 -33.62
C VAL A 483 -20.71 12.17 -34.95
N LYS A 484 -20.15 13.36 -35.18
CA LYS A 484 -20.47 14.21 -36.34
C LYS A 484 -19.37 14.32 -37.40
N GLY A 485 -18.12 14.08 -37.03
CA GLY A 485 -16.99 14.16 -37.96
C GLY A 485 -15.72 13.58 -37.36
N ILE A 486 -14.85 13.06 -38.23
CA ILE A 486 -13.61 12.38 -37.87
C ILE A 486 -12.52 12.84 -38.86
N ILE A 487 -11.43 13.40 -38.35
CA ILE A 487 -10.16 13.53 -39.06
C ILE A 487 -9.33 12.29 -38.76
N ASP A 488 -8.87 11.59 -39.80
CA ASP A 488 -7.83 10.55 -39.73
C ASP A 488 -6.58 11.11 -40.42
N LEU A 489 -5.44 11.08 -39.73
CA LEU A 489 -4.17 11.59 -40.25
C LEU A 489 -3.47 10.61 -41.20
N GLY A 490 -3.90 9.34 -41.22
CA GLY A 490 -3.30 8.28 -42.00
C GLY A 490 -2.09 7.61 -41.33
N PRO A 491 -1.64 6.46 -41.86
CA PRO A 491 -0.64 5.62 -41.21
C PRO A 491 0.73 6.32 -41.07
N GLY A 492 1.24 6.35 -39.83
CA GLY A 492 2.53 6.95 -39.50
C GLY A 492 2.52 8.48 -39.34
N ARG A 493 1.36 9.15 -39.49
CA ARG A 493 1.18 10.58 -39.21
C ARG A 493 0.43 10.77 -37.91
N TYR A 494 0.95 11.63 -37.03
CA TYR A 494 0.43 11.82 -35.68
C TYR A 494 0.40 13.30 -35.29
N GLY A 495 -0.65 13.72 -34.59
CA GLY A 495 -0.93 15.10 -34.24
C GLY A 495 -0.58 15.50 -32.80
N SER A 496 -0.96 16.73 -32.43
CA SER A 496 -1.07 17.21 -31.05
C SER A 496 -2.54 17.30 -30.59
N GLU A 497 -2.78 17.80 -29.38
CA GLU A 497 -4.04 18.46 -29.05
C GLU A 497 -4.41 19.50 -30.13
N ALA A 498 -5.70 19.63 -30.41
CA ALA A 498 -6.26 20.58 -31.36
C ALA A 498 -7.04 21.68 -30.66
N VAL A 499 -6.60 22.92 -30.85
CA VAL A 499 -7.26 24.11 -30.27
C VAL A 499 -8.36 24.55 -31.21
N PHE A 500 -9.58 24.71 -30.68
CA PHE A 500 -10.65 25.39 -31.37
C PHE A 500 -10.46 26.90 -31.26
N VAL A 501 -10.31 27.59 -32.40
CA VAL A 501 -10.29 29.04 -32.49
C VAL A 501 -11.60 29.49 -33.14
N PRO A 502 -12.49 30.22 -32.43
CA PRO A 502 -13.74 30.69 -33.00
C PRO A 502 -13.47 31.70 -34.13
N HIS A 503 -14.30 31.67 -35.18
CA HIS A 503 -14.22 32.66 -36.25
C HIS A 503 -14.50 34.08 -35.72
N LYS A 504 -15.36 34.21 -34.69
CA LYS A 504 -15.60 35.43 -33.90
C LYS A 504 -15.74 35.08 -32.42
N PRO A 505 -15.00 35.73 -31.49
CA PRO A 505 -15.13 35.46 -30.06
C PRO A 505 -16.55 35.68 -29.50
N GLY A 506 -16.91 34.90 -28.47
CA GLY A 506 -18.17 35.04 -27.75
C GLY A 506 -19.36 34.31 -28.40
N PHE A 507 -20.57 34.62 -27.92
CA PHE A 507 -21.81 33.90 -28.25
C PHE A 507 -22.52 34.38 -29.53
N SER A 508 -21.81 35.06 -30.44
CA SER A 508 -22.42 35.75 -31.60
C SER A 508 -22.47 34.92 -32.89
N SER A 509 -21.70 33.85 -32.95
CA SER A 509 -21.68 32.87 -34.04
C SER A 509 -22.35 31.55 -33.62
N GLU A 510 -22.49 30.61 -34.55
CA GLU A 510 -22.76 29.22 -34.17
C GLU A 510 -21.58 28.68 -33.34
N GLU A 511 -21.85 27.79 -32.39
CA GLU A 511 -20.88 27.34 -31.38
C GLU A 511 -19.63 26.69 -32.01
N ASP A 512 -19.81 25.98 -33.13
CA ASP A 512 -18.78 25.31 -33.92
C ASP A 512 -18.26 26.13 -35.12
N ASP A 513 -18.59 27.41 -35.21
CA ASP A 513 -18.09 28.34 -36.24
C ASP A 513 -16.66 28.78 -35.93
N GLY A 514 -15.68 28.02 -36.45
CA GLY A 514 -14.26 28.22 -36.19
C GLY A 514 -13.38 27.15 -36.81
N PHE A 515 -12.11 27.16 -36.43
CA PHE A 515 -11.09 26.25 -36.96
C PHE A 515 -10.39 25.48 -35.84
N LEU A 516 -10.04 24.22 -36.11
CA LEU A 516 -9.13 23.43 -35.28
C LEU A 516 -7.71 23.61 -35.80
N ILE A 517 -6.79 24.04 -34.93
CA ILE A 517 -5.36 24.18 -35.24
C ILE A 517 -4.52 23.24 -34.38
N PHE A 518 -3.63 22.47 -35.02
CA PHE A 518 -2.77 21.47 -34.37
C PHE A 518 -1.49 21.20 -35.16
N PHE A 519 -0.43 20.81 -34.45
CA PHE A 519 0.78 20.29 -35.06
C PHE A 519 0.55 18.86 -35.57
N VAL A 520 1.21 18.49 -36.67
CA VAL A 520 1.34 17.11 -37.15
C VAL A 520 2.82 16.80 -37.39
N HIS A 521 3.21 15.55 -37.13
CA HIS A 521 4.47 14.96 -37.51
C HIS A 521 4.24 13.71 -38.35
N ASP A 522 5.01 13.57 -39.42
CA ASP A 522 5.01 12.39 -40.28
C ASP A 522 6.24 11.53 -39.99
N GLU A 523 6.06 10.43 -39.25
CA GLU A 523 7.17 9.52 -38.93
C GLU A 523 7.75 8.83 -40.18
N ASN A 524 7.05 8.87 -41.33
CA ASN A 524 7.54 8.31 -42.59
C ASN A 524 8.56 9.22 -43.29
N THR A 525 8.43 10.55 -43.17
CA THR A 525 9.33 11.53 -43.81
C THR A 525 10.19 12.33 -42.83
N GLY A 526 9.87 12.28 -41.53
CA GLY A 526 10.52 13.05 -40.47
C GLY A 526 10.14 14.54 -40.45
N LYS A 527 9.22 14.98 -41.32
CA LYS A 527 8.73 16.36 -41.38
C LYS A 527 7.70 16.66 -40.28
N SER A 528 7.54 17.94 -39.98
CA SER A 528 6.44 18.46 -39.17
C SER A 528 5.76 19.63 -39.88
N GLU A 529 4.47 19.79 -39.60
CA GLU A 529 3.57 20.77 -40.20
C GLU A 529 2.55 21.26 -39.16
N VAL A 530 1.85 22.37 -39.44
CA VAL A 530 0.63 22.76 -38.72
C VAL A 530 -0.55 22.65 -39.66
N ASN A 531 -1.58 21.92 -39.24
CA ASN A 531 -2.83 21.77 -39.98
C ASN A 531 -3.91 22.65 -39.38
N VAL A 532 -4.68 23.30 -40.25
CA VAL A 532 -5.89 24.06 -39.94
C VAL A 532 -7.07 23.35 -40.60
N ILE A 533 -7.98 22.84 -39.77
CA ILE A 533 -9.20 22.13 -40.19
C ILE A 533 -10.41 23.01 -39.88
N ASP A 534 -11.38 23.05 -40.79
CA ASP A 534 -12.69 23.65 -40.53
C ASP A 534 -13.43 22.81 -39.46
N ALA A 535 -13.69 23.42 -38.30
CA ALA A 535 -14.22 22.73 -37.13
C ALA A 535 -15.72 22.38 -37.27
N LYS A 536 -16.40 22.96 -38.26
CA LYS A 536 -17.81 22.74 -38.54
C LYS A 536 -18.01 21.45 -39.33
N THR A 537 -17.29 21.33 -40.43
CA THR A 537 -17.33 20.25 -41.43
C THR A 537 -16.47 19.04 -41.06
N MET A 538 -15.35 19.22 -40.35
CA MET A 538 -14.32 18.18 -40.14
C MET A 538 -13.83 17.58 -41.48
N SER A 539 -13.58 18.44 -42.47
CA SER A 539 -13.02 18.06 -43.78
C SER A 539 -11.65 17.38 -43.67
N ALA A 540 -11.45 16.27 -44.39
CA ALA A 540 -10.16 15.59 -44.50
C ALA A 540 -9.12 16.40 -45.30
N ASP A 541 -9.57 17.25 -46.23
CA ASP A 541 -8.71 18.26 -46.87
C ASP A 541 -8.59 19.49 -45.95
N PRO A 542 -7.38 19.90 -45.52
CA PRO A 542 -7.17 21.03 -44.63
C PRO A 542 -7.33 22.38 -45.33
N VAL A 543 -7.82 23.37 -44.58
CA VAL A 543 -7.98 24.78 -45.01
C VAL A 543 -6.62 25.44 -45.21
N ALA A 544 -5.68 25.14 -44.31
CA ALA A 544 -4.27 25.48 -44.45
C ALA A 544 -3.37 24.37 -43.88
N LEU A 545 -2.20 24.22 -44.49
CA LEU A 545 -1.09 23.38 -44.04
C LEU A 545 0.18 24.23 -44.12
N VAL A 546 0.89 24.39 -43.00
CA VAL A 546 2.14 25.16 -42.91
C VAL A 546 3.30 24.20 -42.71
N GLU A 547 4.25 24.14 -43.67
CA GLU A 547 5.46 23.33 -43.49
C GLU A 547 6.43 23.99 -42.51
N LEU A 548 6.92 23.23 -41.51
CA LEU A 548 7.83 23.74 -40.49
C LEU A 548 9.31 23.45 -40.83
N PRO A 549 10.25 24.34 -40.47
CA PRO A 549 11.66 24.20 -40.84
C PRO A 549 12.40 23.13 -40.03
N ASN A 550 11.83 22.70 -38.90
CA ASN A 550 12.41 21.73 -37.97
C ASN A 550 11.34 20.76 -37.45
N ARG A 551 11.78 19.58 -37.01
CA ARG A 551 10.91 18.59 -36.35
C ARG A 551 10.24 19.18 -35.11
N VAL A 552 8.96 18.89 -34.93
CA VAL A 552 8.20 19.18 -33.70
C VAL A 552 7.93 17.85 -32.97
N PRO A 553 8.57 17.60 -31.80
CA PRO A 553 8.32 16.40 -30.99
C PRO A 553 6.86 16.25 -30.55
N TYR A 554 6.50 15.09 -30.02
CA TYR A 554 5.25 14.95 -29.25
C TYR A 554 5.27 15.86 -28.01
N GLY A 555 4.17 16.58 -27.78
CA GLY A 555 4.00 17.50 -26.65
C GLY A 555 2.63 17.37 -26.00
N PHE A 556 2.36 18.21 -25.01
CA PHE A 556 1.10 18.24 -24.27
C PHE A 556 0.23 19.38 -24.81
N HIS A 557 -0.24 20.27 -23.93
CA HIS A 557 -1.33 21.18 -24.28
C HIS A 557 -0.92 22.31 -25.22
N ALA A 558 -1.87 22.64 -26.09
CA ALA A 558 -1.85 23.74 -27.02
C ALA A 558 -2.81 24.85 -26.57
N PHE A 559 -2.41 26.09 -26.83
CA PHE A 559 -3.18 27.29 -26.54
C PHE A 559 -3.04 28.28 -27.71
N PHE A 560 -4.06 29.10 -27.93
CA PHE A 560 -4.05 30.12 -28.98
C PHE A 560 -4.29 31.51 -28.39
N VAL A 561 -3.28 32.38 -28.47
CA VAL A 561 -3.39 33.78 -28.04
C VAL A 561 -3.82 34.62 -29.24
N THR A 562 -5.08 35.03 -29.30
CA THR A 562 -5.58 35.89 -30.38
C THR A 562 -4.93 37.28 -30.29
N GLU A 563 -4.38 37.80 -31.39
CA GLU A 563 -3.95 39.20 -31.44
C GLU A 563 -5.21 40.09 -31.51
N PRO A 564 -5.40 41.08 -30.62
CA PRO A 564 -6.69 41.80 -30.52
C PRO A 564 -7.14 42.44 -31.84
N ILE A 565 -8.11 41.82 -32.50
CA ILE A 565 -8.64 42.28 -33.79
C ILE A 565 -9.34 43.63 -33.60
N ALA A 566 -8.77 44.68 -34.19
CA ALA A 566 -9.43 45.98 -34.30
C ALA A 566 -10.72 45.82 -35.13
N ALA A 567 -11.87 46.09 -34.51
CA ALA A 567 -13.16 45.58 -34.99
C ALA A 567 -13.66 46.21 -36.30
N ALA A 568 -14.06 45.37 -37.28
CA ALA A 568 -14.95 45.76 -38.38
C ALA A 568 -15.66 44.59 -39.12
N SER A 569 -16.97 44.41 -38.87
CA SER A 569 -18.00 43.92 -39.84
C SER A 569 -17.98 42.46 -40.35
N GLY A 570 -19.11 42.01 -40.95
CA GLY A 570 -19.18 40.81 -41.82
C GLY A 570 -20.09 39.65 -41.38
N SER A 571 -20.99 39.23 -42.27
CA SER A 571 -21.93 38.07 -42.21
C SER A 571 -21.37 36.83 -42.99
N CYS A 572 -21.99 35.65 -43.17
CA CYS A 572 -23.33 35.10 -42.89
C CYS A 572 -23.38 33.52 -42.98
N THR A 573 -24.00 32.83 -42.00
CA THR A 573 -24.85 31.60 -42.08
C THR A 573 -24.49 30.30 -42.86
N ALA A 574 -24.94 29.14 -42.27
CA ALA A 574 -25.52 27.93 -42.93
C ALA A 574 -24.58 26.88 -43.60
N LEU A 575 -24.88 25.55 -43.70
CA LEU A 575 -25.93 24.66 -43.13
C LEU A 575 -25.58 23.14 -43.31
N THR A 576 -26.27 22.24 -42.55
CA THR A 576 -26.62 20.81 -42.83
C THR A 576 -25.56 19.67 -42.99
N GLN A 577 -25.50 18.63 -42.11
CA GLN A 577 -26.13 17.26 -42.16
C GLN A 577 -25.19 16.13 -42.72
N THR A 578 -25.26 14.79 -42.48
CA THR A 578 -26.10 13.84 -41.66
C THR A 578 -25.54 12.38 -41.58
N ARG A 579 -25.97 11.59 -40.56
CA ARG A 579 -26.22 10.09 -40.54
C ARG A 579 -25.04 9.07 -40.49
N GLU A 580 -24.98 8.10 -39.53
CA GLU A 580 -25.69 6.79 -39.31
C GLU A 580 -25.16 5.65 -40.22
N ALA A 581 -24.93 4.36 -39.83
CA ALA A 581 -24.86 3.53 -38.58
C ALA A 581 -24.40 2.08 -38.98
N GLY A 582 -24.05 1.06 -38.17
CA GLY A 582 -23.88 0.81 -36.71
C GLY A 582 -24.01 -0.72 -36.34
N LYS A 583 -23.54 -1.17 -35.15
CA LYS A 583 -23.54 -2.58 -34.56
C LYS A 583 -22.43 -3.55 -35.05
N GLY A 584 -21.96 -4.59 -34.31
CA GLY A 584 -22.14 -5.00 -32.90
C GLY A 584 -21.73 -6.48 -32.60
N ASN A 585 -21.43 -6.83 -31.32
CA ASN A 585 -21.38 -8.17 -30.65
C ASN A 585 -20.49 -9.35 -31.19
N ALA A 586 -20.21 -10.45 -30.45
CA ALA A 586 -19.95 -10.69 -29.00
C ALA A 586 -19.51 -12.16 -28.71
N MET A 587 -18.66 -12.39 -27.67
CA MET A 587 -18.34 -13.68 -26.97
C MET A 587 -17.80 -14.86 -27.84
N GLY A 588 -17.20 -15.96 -27.33
CA GLY A 588 -16.79 -16.43 -25.98
C GLY A 588 -15.92 -17.71 -26.15
N GLY A 589 -15.39 -18.45 -25.15
CA GLY A 589 -15.49 -18.38 -23.68
C GLY A 589 -15.73 -19.78 -23.08
N LYS A 590 -14.72 -20.48 -22.50
CA LYS A 590 -14.87 -21.86 -21.97
C LYS A 590 -13.78 -22.32 -20.97
N GLU A 591 -13.71 -21.73 -19.79
CA GLU A 591 -12.69 -22.05 -18.74
C GLU A 591 -13.31 -22.17 -17.33
N GLN A 592 -14.58 -22.58 -17.29
CA GLN A 592 -15.54 -22.17 -16.25
C GLN A 592 -15.87 -23.25 -15.21
N LEU A 593 -15.12 -24.36 -15.15
CA LEU A 593 -15.45 -25.56 -14.34
C LEU A 593 -14.48 -25.86 -13.19
N LEU A 594 -13.47 -25.01 -12.96
CA LEU A 594 -12.62 -25.03 -11.76
C LEU A 594 -12.85 -23.81 -10.84
N GLN A 595 -13.68 -22.86 -11.29
CA GLN A 595 -13.94 -21.62 -10.54
C GLN A 595 -15.06 -21.80 -9.52
N GLU A 596 -16.04 -22.67 -9.79
CA GLU A 596 -17.28 -22.79 -9.00
C GLU A 596 -17.03 -23.31 -7.56
N GLU A 597 -16.07 -24.22 -7.35
CA GLU A 597 -15.68 -24.67 -6.01
C GLU A 597 -14.88 -23.60 -5.25
N GLU A 598 -13.94 -22.91 -5.91
CA GLU A 598 -13.16 -21.83 -5.30
C GLU A 598 -14.02 -20.60 -4.98
N GLU A 599 -15.15 -20.40 -5.68
CA GLU A 599 -16.15 -19.38 -5.36
C GLU A 599 -17.00 -19.69 -4.13
N GLU A 600 -17.12 -20.95 -3.68
CA GLU A 600 -17.97 -21.26 -2.52
C GLU A 600 -17.25 -21.04 -1.17
N GLU A 601 -15.93 -21.29 -1.08
CA GLU A 601 -15.16 -20.89 0.12
C GLU A 601 -14.84 -19.38 0.15
N LYS A 602 -14.77 -18.69 -1.00
CA LYS A 602 -14.70 -17.22 -1.06
C LYS A 602 -15.93 -16.53 -0.44
N LYS A 603 -17.08 -17.22 -0.33
CA LYS A 603 -18.30 -16.74 0.37
C LYS A 603 -18.22 -16.91 1.90
N ARG A 604 -17.11 -17.40 2.45
CA ARG A 604 -16.94 -17.77 3.88
C ARG A 604 -15.68 -17.17 4.54
N GLY A 605 -15.17 -16.06 4.03
CA GLY A 605 -14.14 -15.23 4.69
C GLY A 605 -12.70 -15.77 4.72
N VAL A 606 -12.41 -16.90 4.06
CA VAL A 606 -11.03 -17.45 3.95
C VAL A 606 -10.38 -16.96 2.67
N VAL A 607 -9.20 -16.36 2.80
CA VAL A 607 -8.46 -15.73 1.69
C VAL A 607 -7.30 -16.64 1.27
N ALA A 608 -7.32 -17.14 0.03
CA ALA A 608 -6.27 -17.98 -0.52
C ALA A 608 -4.93 -17.22 -0.60
N VAL A 609 -3.94 -17.67 0.17
CA VAL A 609 -2.66 -16.96 0.34
C VAL A 609 -1.72 -17.31 -0.80
N ASN A 610 -1.81 -16.57 -1.91
CA ASN A 610 -0.90 -16.68 -3.05
C ASN A 610 -0.07 -15.40 -3.15
N PRO A 611 1.03 -15.29 -2.37
CA PRO A 611 1.87 -14.10 -2.33
C PRO A 611 2.74 -14.01 -3.56
N LYS A 612 3.15 -12.79 -3.88
CA LYS A 612 3.58 -12.43 -5.21
C LYS A 612 4.94 -11.70 -5.23
N PRO A 613 6.05 -12.43 -4.93
CA PRO A 613 7.44 -11.95 -4.94
C PRO A 613 8.12 -11.93 -6.33
N ARG A 614 9.24 -11.19 -6.46
CA ARG A 614 10.01 -11.01 -7.72
C ARG A 614 11.50 -11.31 -7.54
N LYS A 615 12.00 -12.31 -8.28
CA LYS A 615 13.41 -12.72 -8.35
C LYS A 615 14.12 -12.09 -9.54
N GLY A 616 15.43 -11.83 -9.43
CA GLY A 616 16.25 -11.38 -10.55
C GLY A 616 17.54 -10.67 -10.13
N LEU A 617 18.10 -9.89 -11.06
CA LEU A 617 19.36 -9.15 -10.85
C LEU A 617 19.38 -8.38 -9.52
N VAL A 618 18.27 -7.74 -9.16
CA VAL A 618 18.16 -6.96 -7.92
C VAL A 618 18.14 -7.75 -6.65
N SER A 619 17.41 -8.86 -6.58
CA SER A 619 17.42 -9.67 -5.36
C SER A 619 18.87 -10.12 -5.10
N ALA A 620 19.63 -10.41 -6.16
CA ALA A 620 21.07 -10.64 -6.05
C ALA A 620 21.89 -9.38 -5.69
N THR A 621 21.65 -8.20 -6.30
CA THR A 621 22.32 -6.93 -5.92
C THR A 621 22.11 -6.59 -4.45
N VAL A 622 20.93 -6.88 -3.92
CA VAL A 622 20.52 -6.53 -2.57
C VAL A 622 20.93 -7.53 -1.52
N ASP A 623 20.84 -8.81 -1.83
CA ASP A 623 21.45 -9.84 -0.99
C ASP A 623 22.98 -9.67 -0.96
N LEU A 624 23.60 -9.11 -2.02
CA LEU A 624 25.01 -8.73 -2.02
C LEU A 624 25.29 -7.52 -1.12
N ILE A 625 24.49 -6.45 -1.20
CA ILE A 625 24.60 -5.28 -0.31
C ILE A 625 24.41 -5.69 1.15
N GLU A 626 23.40 -6.52 1.46
CA GLU A 626 23.17 -7.11 2.78
C GLU A 626 24.40 -7.88 3.25
N ARG A 627 24.86 -8.88 2.50
CA ARG A 627 25.99 -9.73 2.90
C ARG A 627 27.26 -8.92 3.16
N VAL A 628 27.52 -7.88 2.36
CA VAL A 628 28.66 -6.98 2.58
C VAL A 628 28.50 -6.17 3.87
N ILE A 629 27.33 -5.59 4.14
CA ILE A 629 27.13 -4.76 5.34
C ILE A 629 27.06 -5.62 6.60
N VAL A 630 26.39 -6.78 6.55
CA VAL A 630 26.39 -7.78 7.64
C VAL A 630 27.83 -8.20 7.97
N HIS A 631 28.65 -8.53 6.97
CA HIS A 631 30.05 -8.90 7.19
C HIS A 631 30.93 -7.76 7.76
N LEU A 632 30.52 -6.49 7.58
CA LEU A 632 31.18 -5.32 8.15
C LEU A 632 30.67 -4.94 9.55
N MET A 633 29.47 -5.39 9.95
CA MET A 633 28.80 -5.00 11.20
C MET A 633 28.65 -6.14 12.23
N HIS A 634 28.77 -7.40 11.82
CA HIS A 634 28.55 -8.58 12.65
C HIS A 634 29.74 -9.54 12.53
N ASP A 635 30.34 -9.97 13.65
CA ASP A 635 31.39 -11.00 13.61
C ASP A 635 30.76 -12.36 13.26
N ALA A 636 31.23 -12.98 12.19
CA ALA A 636 30.78 -14.29 11.74
C ALA A 636 31.23 -15.45 12.66
N LYS A 637 32.01 -15.16 13.72
CA LYS A 637 32.46 -16.14 14.72
C LYS A 637 31.51 -16.30 15.91
N THR A 638 30.52 -15.43 16.06
CA THR A 638 29.53 -15.52 17.15
C THR A 638 28.58 -16.71 16.89
N PRO A 639 28.51 -17.72 17.78
CA PRO A 639 27.68 -18.91 17.52
C PRO A 639 26.17 -18.61 17.59
N LEU A 640 25.42 -19.00 16.57
CA LEU A 640 23.96 -18.99 16.58
C LEU A 640 23.43 -20.22 17.36
N GLN A 641 23.31 -20.06 18.68
CA GLN A 641 23.12 -21.18 19.62
C GLN A 641 21.86 -22.03 19.34
N TYR A 642 20.74 -21.38 19.01
CA TYR A 642 19.43 -22.01 18.78
C TYR A 642 19.26 -22.75 17.44
N LEU A 643 20.36 -23.11 16.77
CA LEU A 643 20.36 -23.92 15.54
C LEU A 643 21.04 -25.29 15.75
N THR A 644 21.26 -25.68 17.00
CA THR A 644 22.03 -26.90 17.37
C THR A 644 21.30 -27.74 18.42
N GLY A 645 21.68 -29.03 18.55
CA GLY A 645 21.03 -29.97 19.48
C GLY A 645 19.52 -30.17 19.20
N SER A 646 18.72 -30.29 20.25
CA SER A 646 17.24 -30.34 20.17
C SER A 646 16.58 -29.12 19.49
N PHE A 647 17.27 -28.00 19.34
CA PHE A 647 16.78 -26.80 18.63
C PHE A 647 17.12 -26.82 17.12
N ALA A 648 17.97 -27.73 16.66
CA ALA A 648 18.27 -27.84 15.24
C ALA A 648 17.00 -28.20 14.44
N PRO A 649 16.73 -27.56 13.29
CA PRO A 649 15.50 -27.77 12.52
C PRO A 649 15.38 -29.17 11.91
N VAL A 650 14.14 -29.57 11.58
CA VAL A 650 13.78 -30.78 10.83
C VAL A 650 13.10 -30.34 9.53
N ARG A 651 13.83 -30.40 8.43
CA ARG A 651 13.52 -29.63 7.21
C ARG A 651 12.55 -30.32 6.25
N ASP A 652 12.43 -31.64 6.38
CA ASP A 652 11.69 -32.50 5.46
C ASP A 652 10.24 -32.69 5.93
N GLU A 653 9.29 -32.46 5.02
CA GLU A 653 7.86 -32.68 5.26
C GLU A 653 7.56 -34.19 5.25
N THR A 654 7.07 -34.73 6.37
CA THR A 654 6.72 -36.15 6.49
C THR A 654 5.30 -36.35 6.00
N PRO A 655 5.03 -37.10 4.91
CA PRO A 655 3.66 -37.41 4.48
C PRO A 655 2.95 -38.33 5.47
N PRO A 656 1.60 -38.45 5.40
CA PRO A 656 0.82 -39.31 6.28
C PRO A 656 1.38 -40.73 6.38
N CYS A 657 1.94 -41.03 7.55
CA CYS A 657 2.57 -42.31 7.87
C CYS A 657 1.63 -43.04 8.86
N SER A 658 0.76 -43.89 8.30
CA SER A 658 -0.23 -44.67 9.05
C SER A 658 0.33 -45.95 9.65
N ASP A 659 -0.43 -46.53 10.58
CA ASP A 659 -0.08 -47.79 11.27
C ASP A 659 1.26 -47.73 12.01
N LEU A 660 1.51 -46.59 12.67
CA LEU A 660 2.68 -46.38 13.51
C LEU A 660 2.79 -47.40 14.65
N PRO A 661 4.02 -47.77 15.08
CA PRO A 661 4.21 -48.65 16.22
C PRO A 661 3.70 -48.00 17.54
N VAL A 662 2.63 -48.58 18.09
CA VAL A 662 2.09 -48.22 19.41
C VAL A 662 2.53 -49.25 20.45
N ARG A 663 3.19 -48.80 21.53
CA ARG A 663 3.37 -49.56 22.78
C ARG A 663 2.27 -49.16 23.75
N GLY A 664 1.53 -50.13 24.31
CA GLY A 664 0.39 -49.84 25.19
C GLY A 664 -0.93 -49.85 24.42
N THR A 665 -1.87 -48.96 24.74
CA THR A 665 -3.17 -48.87 24.05
C THR A 665 -3.68 -47.44 24.05
N LEU A 666 -3.97 -46.89 22.86
CA LEU A 666 -4.52 -45.55 22.71
C LEU A 666 -6.00 -45.53 23.16
N PRO A 667 -6.38 -44.71 24.17
CA PRO A 667 -7.76 -44.62 24.64
C PRO A 667 -8.72 -44.06 23.57
N GLY A 668 -9.94 -44.59 23.49
CA GLY A 668 -10.92 -44.20 22.47
C GLY A 668 -11.40 -42.73 22.54
N CYS A 669 -11.27 -42.06 23.69
CA CYS A 669 -11.52 -40.63 23.81
C CYS A 669 -10.47 -39.77 23.07
N LEU A 670 -9.34 -40.36 22.66
CA LEU A 670 -8.35 -39.72 21.80
C LEU A 670 -8.66 -39.87 20.30
N ASN A 671 -9.80 -40.45 19.88
CA ASN A 671 -10.20 -40.40 18.47
C ASN A 671 -10.33 -38.92 18.03
N GLY A 672 -9.46 -38.50 17.11
CA GLY A 672 -9.26 -37.09 16.79
C GLY A 672 -7.88 -36.78 16.23
N GLU A 673 -7.52 -35.49 16.23
CA GLU A 673 -6.30 -34.95 15.65
C GLU A 673 -5.49 -34.23 16.74
N PHE A 674 -4.34 -34.78 17.13
CA PHE A 674 -3.38 -34.10 18.00
C PHE A 674 -2.38 -33.31 17.15
N VAL A 675 -2.25 -32.00 17.39
CA VAL A 675 -1.44 -31.11 16.57
C VAL A 675 -0.57 -30.20 17.44
N ARG A 676 0.70 -30.00 17.08
CA ARG A 676 1.62 -29.05 17.73
C ARG A 676 2.37 -28.26 16.69
N VAL A 677 2.54 -26.97 16.93
CA VAL A 677 3.27 -26.04 16.07
C VAL A 677 4.56 -25.55 16.76
N GLY A 678 5.52 -25.03 15.99
CA GLY A 678 6.69 -24.38 16.58
C GLY A 678 7.79 -23.95 15.60
N PRO A 679 8.81 -23.23 16.12
CA PRO A 679 9.97 -22.73 15.38
C PRO A 679 10.76 -23.87 14.74
N ASN A 680 11.00 -23.81 13.42
CA ASN A 680 11.64 -24.92 12.69
C ASN A 680 12.40 -24.50 11.41
N PRO A 681 13.33 -23.52 11.46
CA PRO A 681 13.92 -22.84 10.29
C PRO A 681 14.49 -23.77 9.21
N LYS A 682 13.81 -23.85 8.06
CA LYS A 682 14.18 -24.74 6.93
C LYS A 682 15.49 -24.36 6.21
N PHE A 683 16.08 -23.20 6.54
CA PHE A 683 17.38 -22.71 6.04
C PHE A 683 18.25 -22.20 7.22
N VAL A 684 19.29 -21.40 6.94
CA VAL A 684 20.25 -20.87 7.94
C VAL A 684 20.19 -19.33 7.94
N PRO A 685 20.02 -18.66 9.10
CA PRO A 685 19.99 -17.20 9.21
C PRO A 685 21.25 -16.51 8.68
N VAL A 686 21.08 -15.27 8.19
CA VAL A 686 22.18 -14.44 7.65
C VAL A 686 23.01 -13.80 8.77
N ALA A 687 22.36 -13.51 9.89
CA ALA A 687 22.91 -13.00 11.15
C ALA A 687 21.98 -13.43 12.30
N GLY A 688 22.12 -12.80 13.48
CA GLY A 688 21.16 -12.72 14.59
C GLY A 688 19.96 -13.69 14.60
N TYR A 689 19.98 -14.67 15.53
CA TYR A 689 18.90 -15.65 15.66
C TYR A 689 18.61 -16.05 17.12
N HIS A 690 17.40 -15.77 17.56
CA HIS A 690 16.78 -16.11 18.84
C HIS A 690 15.98 -17.43 18.74
N TRP A 691 15.58 -18.05 19.87
CA TRP A 691 14.71 -19.24 19.80
C TRP A 691 13.31 -18.92 19.23
N PHE A 692 12.72 -17.80 19.67
CA PHE A 692 11.49 -17.27 19.08
C PHE A 692 11.65 -16.99 17.57
N ASP A 693 12.86 -16.75 17.05
CA ASP A 693 13.12 -16.44 15.63
C ASP A 693 13.03 -17.63 14.68
N GLY A 694 12.61 -18.81 15.14
CA GLY A 694 12.13 -19.80 14.21
C GLY A 694 10.79 -19.43 13.56
N ASP A 695 10.11 -18.37 14.02
CA ASP A 695 10.09 -17.05 13.36
C ASP A 695 9.10 -16.06 14.02
N GLY A 696 9.56 -15.34 15.04
CA GLY A 696 8.74 -14.43 15.85
C GLY A 696 8.83 -12.97 15.40
N TYR A 697 7.67 -12.33 15.25
CA TYR A 697 7.41 -10.89 15.34
C TYR A 697 8.34 -9.90 14.60
N VAL A 698 7.92 -9.47 13.40
CA VAL A 698 7.73 -8.04 13.02
C VAL A 698 6.59 -7.96 12.01
N VAL A 699 5.59 -7.08 12.21
CA VAL A 699 4.57 -6.74 11.18
C VAL A 699 4.55 -5.24 10.90
N LEU A 700 4.89 -4.89 9.67
CA LEU A 700 4.66 -3.59 9.03
C LEU A 700 4.34 -3.83 7.54
N TYR A 701 3.30 -3.16 7.01
CA TYR A 701 2.81 -3.11 5.60
C TYR A 701 1.78 -4.16 5.11
N GLY A 702 1.35 -4.02 3.84
CA GLY A 702 0.48 -4.95 3.10
C GLY A 702 0.30 -4.66 1.59
N TYR A 703 0.44 -5.69 0.72
CA TYR A 703 -0.31 -6.00 -0.55
C TYR A 703 0.22 -5.71 -2.00
N PHE A 704 0.69 -6.78 -2.71
CA PHE A 704 0.78 -7.22 -4.16
C PHE A 704 1.51 -6.43 -5.28
N GLY A 705 2.10 -7.03 -6.35
CA GLY A 705 2.38 -8.46 -6.73
C GLY A 705 3.37 -8.63 -7.94
N SER A 706 3.56 -9.85 -8.51
CA SER A 706 4.83 -10.39 -9.10
C SER A 706 5.10 -10.19 -10.62
N GLU A 707 5.36 -11.15 -11.54
CA GLU A 707 5.25 -12.64 -11.68
C GLU A 707 6.34 -13.18 -12.66
N GLU A 708 6.83 -14.44 -12.69
CA GLU A 708 6.89 -15.51 -11.65
C GLU A 708 8.12 -16.51 -11.83
N PRO A 709 8.14 -17.57 -12.70
CA PRO A 709 8.92 -18.83 -12.51
C PRO A 709 10.32 -18.89 -13.21
N ASN A 710 11.13 -19.98 -13.24
CA ASN A 710 10.99 -21.41 -12.85
C ASN A 710 12.29 -22.04 -12.26
N GLN A 711 12.14 -23.03 -11.36
CA GLN A 711 13.09 -24.07 -10.87
C GLN A 711 14.39 -23.80 -10.03
N LEU A 712 14.51 -24.65 -8.99
CA LEU A 712 15.68 -25.25 -8.27
C LEU A 712 16.40 -24.52 -7.09
N LEU A 713 16.13 -25.09 -5.89
CA LEU A 713 16.92 -25.21 -4.63
C LEU A 713 17.05 -23.98 -3.68
N SER A 714 16.68 -23.98 -2.37
CA SER A 714 15.73 -24.76 -1.49
C SER A 714 16.04 -24.50 0.02
N LEU A 715 15.19 -24.15 1.02
CA LEU A 715 13.79 -23.65 1.27
C LEU A 715 13.78 -23.03 2.72
N PHE A 716 12.83 -22.19 3.21
CA PHE A 716 12.85 -21.60 4.61
C PHE A 716 11.58 -21.87 5.48
N GLU A 717 11.42 -21.11 6.59
CA GLU A 717 10.36 -21.08 7.62
C GLU A 717 10.10 -22.37 8.46
N GLU A 718 8.84 -22.68 8.84
CA GLU A 718 8.44 -23.39 10.08
C GLU A 718 7.22 -24.35 9.98
N MET A 719 7.00 -25.24 10.97
CA MET A 719 6.27 -26.53 10.78
C MET A 719 5.26 -26.93 11.87
N ILE A 720 4.10 -27.45 11.44
CA ILE A 720 3.15 -28.22 12.27
C ILE A 720 3.50 -29.71 12.21
N HIS A 721 3.42 -30.36 13.37
CA HIS A 721 3.41 -31.81 13.54
C HIS A 721 1.99 -32.26 13.90
N GLY A 722 1.42 -33.14 13.08
CA GLY A 722 0.09 -33.72 13.31
C GLY A 722 0.20 -35.22 13.59
N MET A 723 -0.64 -35.70 14.50
CA MET A 723 -0.91 -37.10 14.69
C MET A 723 -2.42 -37.33 14.80
N ARG A 724 -2.99 -37.94 13.77
CA ARG A 724 -4.33 -38.53 13.87
C ARG A 724 -4.27 -39.74 14.77
N ILE A 725 -5.22 -39.84 15.69
CA ILE A 725 -5.58 -41.09 16.35
C ILE A 725 -6.98 -41.48 15.87
N LYS A 726 -7.15 -42.72 15.43
CA LYS A 726 -8.45 -43.29 15.11
C LYS A 726 -8.48 -44.79 15.34
N ASP A 727 -9.47 -45.26 16.08
CA ASP A 727 -9.79 -46.68 16.29
C ASP A 727 -8.58 -47.48 16.82
N GLY A 728 -7.83 -46.86 17.74
CA GLY A 728 -6.62 -47.41 18.35
C GLY A 728 -5.35 -47.33 17.49
N LYS A 729 -5.44 -46.83 16.25
CA LYS A 729 -4.30 -46.60 15.35
C LYS A 729 -3.86 -45.15 15.37
N ALA A 730 -2.58 -44.91 15.04
CA ALA A 730 -2.01 -43.58 14.85
C ALA A 730 -1.50 -43.38 13.41
N THR A 731 -1.64 -42.15 12.89
CA THR A 731 -1.04 -41.68 11.63
C THR A 731 -0.34 -40.35 11.89
N TYR A 732 0.95 -40.24 11.58
CA TYR A 732 1.73 -39.00 11.78
C TYR A 732 1.99 -38.28 10.45
N VAL A 733 2.05 -36.95 10.51
CA VAL A 733 2.37 -36.07 9.39
C VAL A 733 3.17 -34.86 9.89
N SER A 734 4.05 -34.31 9.06
CA SER A 734 4.59 -32.97 9.28
C SER A 734 4.47 -32.11 8.02
N ARG A 735 3.99 -30.88 8.21
CA ARG A 735 3.68 -29.92 7.15
C ARG A 735 4.05 -28.52 7.61
N TYR A 736 4.70 -27.78 6.73
CA TYR A 736 4.91 -26.35 6.94
C TYR A 736 3.59 -25.61 6.74
N VAL A 737 3.29 -24.63 7.60
CA VAL A 737 2.14 -23.74 7.35
C VAL A 737 2.48 -22.90 6.13
N LYS A 738 1.74 -23.05 5.02
CA LYS A 738 2.02 -22.36 3.75
C LYS A 738 1.60 -20.89 3.78
N THR A 739 2.21 -20.13 4.68
CA THR A 739 1.98 -18.71 4.92
C THR A 739 2.45 -17.82 3.78
N SER A 740 2.04 -16.56 3.84
CA SER A 740 2.53 -15.47 2.99
C SER A 740 4.04 -15.52 2.90
N ARG A 741 4.67 -15.57 4.08
CA ARG A 741 6.09 -15.57 4.24
C ARG A 741 6.73 -16.84 3.63
N LEU A 742 6.27 -18.04 4.00
CA LEU A 742 6.85 -19.30 3.50
C LEU A 742 6.90 -19.42 1.98
N LYS A 743 5.79 -19.12 1.31
CA LYS A 743 5.72 -19.19 -0.16
C LYS A 743 6.71 -18.21 -0.83
N GLN A 744 7.28 -17.25 -0.10
CA GLN A 744 8.27 -16.28 -0.59
C GLN A 744 9.72 -16.71 -0.33
N GLU A 745 10.12 -17.14 0.87
CA GLU A 745 11.51 -17.62 1.06
C GLU A 745 11.74 -18.96 0.34
N GLU A 746 10.71 -19.80 0.13
CA GLU A 746 10.73 -20.93 -0.84
C GLU A 746 11.01 -20.44 -2.28
N TYR A 747 10.33 -19.38 -2.72
CA TYR A 747 10.53 -18.77 -4.04
C TYR A 747 11.94 -18.17 -4.20
N PHE A 748 12.49 -17.51 -3.18
CA PHE A 748 13.85 -16.96 -3.23
C PHE A 748 14.94 -18.00 -3.12
N GLY A 749 14.76 -19.07 -2.33
CA GLY A 749 15.86 -19.96 -1.97
C GLY A 749 16.83 -19.29 -0.99
N GLY A 750 16.33 -18.56 0.01
CA GLY A 750 17.13 -18.00 1.09
C GLY A 750 16.37 -16.98 1.95
N ALA A 751 16.91 -16.64 3.13
CA ALA A 751 16.31 -15.66 4.05
C ALA A 751 16.13 -14.29 3.39
N LYS A 752 15.05 -13.63 3.79
CA LYS A 752 14.63 -12.30 3.36
C LYS A 752 13.99 -11.51 4.51
N PHE A 753 13.25 -12.19 5.39
CA PHE A 753 12.51 -11.58 6.50
C PHE A 753 13.35 -11.48 7.79
N ILE A 754 13.22 -10.31 8.44
CA ILE A 754 13.84 -9.93 9.73
C ILE A 754 13.39 -10.80 10.90
N LYS A 755 14.20 -10.78 11.97
CA LYS A 755 14.09 -11.60 13.18
C LYS A 755 14.28 -10.75 14.44
N ILE A 756 13.79 -11.16 15.62
CA ILE A 756 14.02 -10.43 16.88
C ILE A 756 15.53 -10.40 17.24
N GLY A 757 16.26 -11.45 16.91
CA GLY A 757 17.71 -11.56 17.03
C GLY A 757 18.49 -10.62 16.10
N ASP A 758 17.88 -10.11 15.04
CA ASP A 758 18.44 -8.97 14.30
C ASP A 758 18.27 -7.66 15.08
N LEU A 759 17.15 -7.48 15.80
CA LEU A 759 16.65 -6.22 16.39
C LEU A 759 17.42 -5.72 17.65
N LYS A 760 18.76 -5.80 17.60
CA LYS A 760 19.67 -5.22 18.60
C LYS A 760 20.58 -4.15 18.00
N GLY A 761 20.68 -3.00 18.65
CA GLY A 761 21.65 -1.97 18.29
C GLY A 761 21.40 -1.28 16.93
N LEU A 762 22.46 -0.69 16.38
CA LEU A 762 22.45 -0.12 15.02
C LEU A 762 22.30 -1.19 13.93
N PHE A 763 22.68 -2.44 14.22
CA PHE A 763 22.46 -3.57 13.32
C PHE A 763 20.97 -3.87 13.15
N GLY A 764 20.20 -3.89 14.24
CA GLY A 764 18.75 -4.08 14.18
C GLY A 764 18.01 -2.97 13.45
N LEU A 765 18.44 -1.71 13.62
CA LEU A 765 17.90 -0.61 12.82
C LEU A 765 18.22 -0.81 11.33
N PHE A 766 19.43 -1.25 10.99
CA PHE A 766 19.79 -1.62 9.63
C PHE A 766 18.95 -2.81 9.10
N MET A 767 18.73 -3.88 9.86
CA MET A 767 17.93 -5.01 9.39
C MET A 767 16.44 -4.65 9.24
N ASP A 768 15.90 -3.75 10.06
CA ASP A 768 14.59 -3.13 9.86
C ASP A 768 14.54 -2.36 8.52
N GLN A 769 15.60 -1.60 8.19
CA GLN A 769 15.75 -1.00 6.86
C GLN A 769 15.75 -2.08 5.76
N MET A 770 16.50 -3.17 5.97
CA MET A 770 16.65 -4.25 5.00
C MET A 770 15.35 -5.00 4.74
N GLN A 771 14.53 -5.26 5.76
CA GLN A 771 13.18 -5.81 5.60
C GLN A 771 12.25 -4.82 4.92
N HIS A 772 12.25 -3.57 5.38
CA HIS A 772 11.34 -2.55 4.89
C HIS A 772 11.44 -2.41 3.38
N LEU A 773 12.65 -2.18 2.82
CA LEU A 773 12.68 -2.00 1.37
C LEU A 773 12.52 -3.31 0.56
N ARG A 774 12.68 -4.50 1.17
CA ARG A 774 12.47 -5.79 0.48
C ARG A 774 10.99 -5.98 0.16
N ALA A 775 10.17 -5.83 1.19
CA ALA A 775 8.72 -5.73 1.12
C ALA A 775 8.30 -4.68 0.10
N ASN A 776 8.94 -3.53 0.20
CA ASN A 776 8.62 -2.40 -0.63
C ASN A 776 9.14 -2.51 -2.06
N LEU A 777 9.75 -3.59 -2.47
CA LEU A 777 10.29 -3.68 -3.83
C LEU A 777 9.78 -4.88 -4.58
N LYS A 778 8.76 -5.53 -3.99
CA LYS A 778 8.25 -6.83 -4.42
C LYS A 778 9.38 -7.84 -4.54
N ILE A 779 10.51 -7.67 -3.81
CA ILE A 779 11.29 -8.84 -3.42
C ILE A 779 10.34 -9.62 -2.54
N LEU A 780 10.00 -9.06 -1.37
CA LEU A 780 8.91 -9.57 -0.57
C LEU A 780 7.59 -8.89 -0.96
N ASP A 781 6.53 -9.67 -0.91
CA ASP A 781 5.14 -9.25 -0.97
C ASP A 781 4.52 -9.49 0.40
N VAL A 782 4.60 -8.48 1.25
CA VAL A 782 4.11 -8.49 2.65
C VAL A 782 2.58 -8.40 2.75
N SER A 783 1.88 -8.92 1.74
CA SER A 783 0.43 -8.94 1.57
C SER A 783 -0.31 -9.59 2.73
N TYR A 784 -0.38 -10.92 2.76
CA TYR A 784 -1.11 -11.69 3.78
C TYR A 784 -0.28 -11.79 5.08
N GLY A 785 0.24 -10.64 5.50
CA GLY A 785 1.13 -10.47 6.64
C GLY A 785 2.58 -10.90 6.39
N THR A 786 3.37 -10.80 7.45
CA THR A 786 4.79 -11.19 7.57
C THR A 786 5.03 -12.14 8.74
N GLY A 787 4.00 -12.43 9.53
CA GLY A 787 3.98 -13.50 10.51
C GLY A 787 3.84 -14.87 9.86
N THR A 788 3.89 -15.88 10.71
CA THR A 788 4.40 -17.20 10.29
C THR A 788 3.54 -18.37 10.75
N ALA A 789 2.74 -18.13 11.79
CA ALA A 789 1.82 -19.06 12.45
C ALA A 789 2.46 -20.10 13.41
N ASN A 790 3.70 -19.87 13.90
CA ASN A 790 4.39 -20.81 14.81
C ASN A 790 3.77 -20.98 16.19
N THR A 791 3.00 -20.00 16.67
CA THR A 791 2.89 -19.79 18.11
C THR A 791 1.92 -20.79 18.71
N ALA A 792 0.68 -20.80 18.21
CA ALA A 792 -0.37 -21.63 18.78
C ALA A 792 -1.40 -22.09 17.75
N LEU A 793 -2.30 -22.97 18.21
CA LEU A 793 -3.38 -23.56 17.44
C LEU A 793 -4.69 -23.45 18.25
N VAL A 794 -5.79 -23.09 17.59
CA VAL A 794 -7.14 -23.11 18.18
C VAL A 794 -8.15 -23.67 17.18
N TYR A 795 -9.19 -24.34 17.66
CA TYR A 795 -10.34 -24.72 16.84
C TYR A 795 -11.56 -23.85 17.17
N HIS A 796 -12.16 -23.22 16.17
CA HIS A 796 -13.40 -22.44 16.32
C HIS A 796 -14.21 -22.43 15.02
N HIS A 797 -15.55 -22.44 15.13
CA HIS A 797 -16.50 -22.39 14.00
C HIS A 797 -16.06 -23.21 12.75
N GLY A 798 -15.81 -24.50 12.97
CA GLY A 798 -15.45 -25.47 11.93
C GLY A 798 -14.02 -25.39 11.40
N LYS A 799 -13.15 -24.53 11.96
CA LYS A 799 -11.81 -24.22 11.43
C LYS A 799 -10.74 -24.44 12.50
N LEU A 800 -9.69 -25.18 12.15
CA LEU A 800 -8.44 -25.17 12.91
C LEU A 800 -7.60 -23.99 12.40
N LEU A 801 -7.18 -23.12 13.31
CA LEU A 801 -6.46 -21.89 13.05
C LEU A 801 -5.04 -21.99 13.63
N ALA A 802 -4.02 -21.78 12.82
CA ALA A 802 -2.63 -21.57 13.25
C ALA A 802 -2.38 -20.06 13.45
N LEU A 803 -1.72 -19.70 14.55
CA LEU A 803 -1.72 -18.35 15.12
C LEU A 803 -0.30 -17.79 15.29
N SER A 804 -0.15 -16.47 15.16
CA SER A 804 1.08 -15.74 15.49
C SER A 804 0.73 -14.32 15.94
N GLU A 805 1.30 -13.89 17.07
CA GLU A 805 0.97 -12.63 17.77
C GLU A 805 0.97 -11.37 16.91
N ALA A 806 1.75 -11.37 15.82
CA ALA A 806 1.89 -10.21 14.94
C ALA A 806 0.80 -10.10 13.88
N ASP A 807 0.09 -11.19 13.56
CA ASP A 807 -0.54 -11.38 12.24
C ASP A 807 -1.96 -11.98 12.34
N LYS A 808 -2.58 -12.30 11.20
CA LYS A 808 -3.90 -12.93 11.10
C LYS A 808 -3.83 -14.46 11.17
N PRO A 809 -4.88 -15.14 11.66
CA PRO A 809 -4.93 -16.60 11.74
C PRO A 809 -4.92 -17.26 10.35
N TYR A 810 -4.23 -18.40 10.24
CA TYR A 810 -4.17 -19.24 9.05
C TYR A 810 -5.02 -20.51 9.22
N VAL A 811 -5.93 -20.77 8.28
CA VAL A 811 -6.82 -21.93 8.30
C VAL A 811 -6.08 -23.17 7.81
N VAL A 812 -6.07 -24.21 8.64
CA VAL A 812 -5.55 -25.54 8.31
C VAL A 812 -6.72 -26.53 8.23
N ARG A 813 -6.93 -27.12 7.05
CA ARG A 813 -7.87 -28.24 6.86
C ARG A 813 -7.14 -29.55 7.16
N VAL A 814 -7.81 -30.44 7.88
CA VAL A 814 -7.35 -31.83 8.07
C VAL A 814 -8.05 -32.72 7.04
N LEU A 815 -7.30 -33.46 6.25
CA LEU A 815 -7.82 -34.28 5.15
C LEU A 815 -8.31 -35.67 5.61
N GLU A 816 -8.96 -36.43 4.73
CA GLU A 816 -9.56 -37.72 5.09
C GLU A 816 -8.52 -38.82 5.41
N ASP A 817 -7.31 -38.74 4.88
CA ASP A 817 -6.17 -39.61 5.21
C ASP A 817 -5.47 -39.21 6.53
N GLY A 818 -5.45 -37.92 6.85
CA GLY A 818 -4.76 -37.33 7.99
C GLY A 818 -3.71 -36.30 7.62
N ASP A 819 -3.58 -35.93 6.34
CA ASP A 819 -2.72 -34.82 5.92
C ASP A 819 -3.26 -33.45 6.38
N LEU A 820 -2.39 -32.45 6.42
CA LEU A 820 -2.69 -31.07 6.81
C LEU A 820 -2.51 -30.13 5.63
N GLN A 821 -3.59 -29.48 5.21
CA GLN A 821 -3.62 -28.54 4.09
C GLN A 821 -3.85 -27.11 4.61
N THR A 822 -2.86 -26.22 4.48
CA THR A 822 -3.11 -24.78 4.67
C THR A 822 -4.01 -24.27 3.54
N LEU A 823 -5.21 -23.78 3.87
CA LEU A 823 -6.13 -23.20 2.88
C LEU A 823 -5.77 -21.75 2.56
N GLY A 824 -5.48 -20.96 3.61
CA GLY A 824 -5.27 -19.53 3.48
C GLY A 824 -5.37 -18.80 4.82
N MET A 825 -5.46 -17.48 4.75
CA MET A 825 -5.54 -16.56 5.88
C MET A 825 -7.01 -16.17 6.11
N LEU A 826 -7.45 -16.11 7.36
CA LEU A 826 -8.81 -15.73 7.75
C LEU A 826 -8.83 -14.28 8.23
N ASP A 827 -9.58 -13.41 7.54
CA ASP A 827 -9.72 -11.99 7.91
C ASP A 827 -11.12 -11.56 8.38
N TYR A 828 -12.02 -12.54 8.56
CA TYR A 828 -13.39 -12.36 9.04
C TYR A 828 -14.16 -11.32 8.19
N ASP A 829 -14.21 -11.55 6.88
CA ASP A 829 -14.81 -10.65 5.89
C ASP A 829 -14.26 -9.22 5.99
N LYS A 830 -12.93 -9.14 6.09
CA LYS A 830 -12.12 -7.93 6.32
C LYS A 830 -12.36 -7.21 7.67
N ARG A 831 -13.19 -7.74 8.58
CA ARG A 831 -13.40 -7.12 9.92
C ARG A 831 -12.16 -7.21 10.81
N LEU A 832 -11.26 -8.17 10.57
CA LEU A 832 -9.94 -8.24 11.22
C LEU A 832 -8.91 -7.42 10.43
N ALA A 833 -8.65 -6.20 10.89
CA ALA A 833 -7.69 -5.26 10.31
C ALA A 833 -6.37 -5.13 11.10
N HIS A 834 -6.29 -5.74 12.29
CA HIS A 834 -5.14 -5.75 13.19
C HIS A 834 -4.61 -7.18 13.38
N SER A 835 -3.53 -7.31 14.17
CA SER A 835 -2.98 -8.57 14.68
C SER A 835 -4.01 -9.40 15.46
N PHE A 836 -3.70 -10.67 15.67
CA PHE A 836 -4.53 -11.62 16.41
C PHE A 836 -3.64 -12.38 17.42
N THR A 837 -4.01 -12.38 18.71
CA THR A 837 -3.25 -13.06 19.76
C THR A 837 -3.08 -14.55 19.47
N ALA A 838 -1.95 -15.12 19.91
CA ALA A 838 -1.75 -16.56 19.93
C ALA A 838 -2.66 -17.28 20.95
N HIS A 839 -3.29 -16.56 21.89
CA HIS A 839 -4.07 -17.15 22.97
C HIS A 839 -5.53 -16.66 23.03
N PRO A 840 -6.32 -16.82 21.95
CA PRO A 840 -7.76 -16.64 22.04
C PRO A 840 -8.36 -17.67 23.01
N LYS A 841 -9.42 -17.30 23.72
CA LYS A 841 -10.11 -18.20 24.66
C LYS A 841 -11.52 -18.46 24.13
N VAL A 842 -11.87 -19.73 23.94
CA VAL A 842 -13.26 -20.14 23.61
C VAL A 842 -14.00 -20.43 24.91
N ASP A 843 -15.19 -19.86 25.09
CA ASP A 843 -16.06 -20.22 26.22
C ASP A 843 -16.80 -21.54 25.90
N PRO A 844 -16.57 -22.64 26.64
CA PRO A 844 -17.17 -23.94 26.37
C PRO A 844 -18.70 -24.02 26.57
N VAL A 845 -19.35 -22.95 27.06
CA VAL A 845 -20.81 -22.85 27.22
C VAL A 845 -21.48 -22.02 26.12
N THR A 846 -20.81 -20.99 25.59
CA THR A 846 -21.38 -20.13 24.53
C THR A 846 -20.84 -20.44 23.13
N ASP A 847 -19.73 -21.18 23.03
CA ASP A 847 -18.93 -21.40 21.82
C ASP A 847 -18.47 -20.08 21.16
N GLU A 848 -18.37 -19.01 21.94
CA GLU A 848 -17.81 -17.73 21.51
C GLU A 848 -16.30 -17.69 21.75
N MET A 849 -15.55 -17.19 20.77
CA MET A 849 -14.11 -17.02 20.86
C MET A 849 -13.76 -15.55 21.16
N PHE A 850 -13.15 -15.35 22.32
CA PHE A 850 -12.66 -14.06 22.79
C PHE A 850 -11.18 -13.90 22.39
N THR A 851 -10.80 -12.74 21.88
CA THR A 851 -9.46 -12.50 21.31
C THR A 851 -9.10 -11.01 21.33
N PHE A 852 -7.83 -10.69 21.16
CA PHE A 852 -7.34 -9.32 21.02
C PHE A 852 -6.19 -9.25 20.00
N GLY A 853 -5.85 -8.05 19.55
CA GLY A 853 -4.59 -7.74 18.86
C GLY A 853 -3.87 -6.60 19.55
N TYR A 854 -2.53 -6.67 19.62
CA TYR A 854 -1.70 -5.57 20.12
C TYR A 854 -0.84 -4.93 19.00
N SER A 855 -0.49 -3.66 19.19
CA SER A 855 0.03 -2.75 18.16
C SER A 855 1.04 -1.77 18.73
N HIS A 856 2.01 -1.34 17.90
CA HIS A 856 2.96 -0.28 18.23
C HIS A 856 2.38 1.14 18.07
N LEU A 857 1.22 1.27 17.43
CA LEU A 857 0.51 2.52 17.20
C LEU A 857 -0.87 2.47 17.88
N PRO A 858 -1.38 3.59 18.42
CA PRO A 858 -2.73 3.64 19.00
C PRO A 858 -3.82 3.23 17.99
N PRO A 859 -4.83 2.44 18.41
CA PRO A 859 -4.99 1.82 19.72
C PRO A 859 -4.00 0.67 19.94
N TYR A 860 -3.24 0.72 21.04
CA TYR A 860 -2.17 -0.25 21.31
C TYR A 860 -2.68 -1.67 21.59
N VAL A 861 -3.93 -1.81 22.06
CA VAL A 861 -4.64 -3.09 22.23
C VAL A 861 -6.07 -2.92 21.74
N THR A 862 -6.56 -3.89 20.97
CA THR A 862 -7.95 -3.95 20.48
C THR A 862 -8.55 -5.32 20.78
N TYR A 863 -9.57 -5.36 21.62
CA TYR A 863 -10.33 -6.55 22.01
C TYR A 863 -11.46 -6.84 21.01
N ARG A 864 -11.80 -8.13 20.90
CA ARG A 864 -12.82 -8.69 19.99
C ARG A 864 -13.52 -9.88 20.63
N VAL A 865 -14.79 -10.05 20.25
CA VAL A 865 -15.58 -11.27 20.46
C VAL A 865 -15.93 -11.84 19.08
N ILE A 866 -15.91 -13.15 18.92
CA ILE A 866 -16.34 -13.86 17.71
C ILE A 866 -17.43 -14.84 18.13
N THR A 867 -18.62 -14.66 17.58
CA THR A 867 -19.77 -15.53 17.87
C THR A 867 -19.50 -16.98 17.43
N LYS A 868 -20.18 -17.96 18.05
CA LYS A 868 -20.21 -19.38 17.61
C LYS A 868 -20.43 -19.58 16.11
N ASP A 869 -21.13 -18.64 15.46
CA ASP A 869 -21.47 -18.65 14.04
C ASP A 869 -20.37 -17.99 13.17
N GLY A 870 -19.17 -17.79 13.73
CA GLY A 870 -17.97 -17.28 13.06
C GLY A 870 -17.93 -15.76 12.88
N VAL A 871 -18.98 -15.03 13.24
CA VAL A 871 -19.06 -13.57 13.05
C VAL A 871 -18.21 -12.85 14.10
N MET A 872 -17.13 -12.21 13.67
CA MET A 872 -16.34 -11.28 14.49
C MET A 872 -17.14 -10.01 14.75
N LEU A 873 -17.33 -9.65 16.01
CA LEU A 873 -18.00 -8.43 16.44
C LEU A 873 -17.07 -7.21 16.35
N ASP A 874 -17.64 -6.03 16.64
CA ASP A 874 -16.96 -4.74 16.52
C ASP A 874 -15.80 -4.57 17.52
N PRO A 875 -14.76 -3.79 17.18
CA PRO A 875 -13.58 -3.61 18.01
C PRO A 875 -13.89 -2.83 19.30
N VAL A 876 -13.29 -3.27 20.40
CA VAL A 876 -13.22 -2.52 21.66
C VAL A 876 -11.76 -2.13 21.90
N PRO A 877 -11.35 -0.88 21.65
CA PRO A 877 -10.03 -0.39 22.02
C PRO A 877 -9.83 -0.46 23.54
N ILE A 878 -8.65 -0.89 23.99
CA ILE A 878 -8.29 -0.93 25.42
C ILE A 878 -7.19 0.12 25.66
N THR A 879 -7.50 1.15 26.45
CA THR A 879 -6.58 2.27 26.70
C THR A 879 -5.49 1.90 27.69
N ILE A 880 -4.27 1.71 27.17
CA ILE A 880 -3.03 1.59 27.92
C ILE A 880 -2.08 2.76 27.54
N PRO A 881 -1.15 3.19 28.42
CA PRO A 881 -0.39 4.43 28.23
C PRO A 881 0.70 4.34 27.14
N ASP A 882 1.26 3.15 26.93
CA ASP A 882 2.42 2.90 26.07
C ASP A 882 2.21 1.61 25.25
N ALA A 883 2.97 1.43 24.17
CA ALA A 883 3.05 0.16 23.47
C ALA A 883 3.86 -0.87 24.28
N ILE A 884 3.21 -1.98 24.64
CA ILE A 884 3.82 -3.13 25.33
C ILE A 884 3.71 -4.39 24.46
N MET A 885 4.41 -5.44 24.87
CA MET A 885 4.14 -6.81 24.44
C MET A 885 3.10 -7.41 25.40
N MET A 886 1.99 -7.92 24.86
CA MET A 886 0.92 -8.59 25.61
C MET A 886 0.64 -9.93 24.94
N HIS A 887 1.27 -10.98 25.44
CA HIS A 887 1.25 -12.32 24.84
C HIS A 887 -0.13 -13.00 24.97
N ASP A 888 -0.64 -13.03 26.20
CA ASP A 888 -1.85 -13.75 26.61
C ASP A 888 -2.84 -12.82 27.34
N PHE A 889 -4.05 -13.31 27.58
CA PHE A 889 -5.08 -12.69 28.43
C PHE A 889 -5.92 -13.79 29.08
N ALA A 890 -6.91 -13.46 29.91
CA ALA A 890 -7.85 -14.45 30.45
C ALA A 890 -9.31 -14.01 30.29
N ILE A 891 -10.24 -14.96 30.38
CA ILE A 891 -11.68 -14.72 30.47
C ILE A 891 -12.25 -15.37 31.73
N THR A 892 -13.42 -14.90 32.16
CA THR A 892 -14.30 -15.57 33.13
C THR A 892 -15.70 -15.71 32.52
N GLU A 893 -16.70 -16.11 33.31
CA GLU A 893 -18.10 -16.13 32.87
C GLU A 893 -18.62 -14.74 32.48
N ASN A 894 -18.19 -13.67 33.16
CA ASN A 894 -18.64 -12.30 32.91
C ASN A 894 -17.56 -11.32 32.41
N TYR A 895 -16.26 -11.61 32.57
CA TYR A 895 -15.17 -10.66 32.35
C TYR A 895 -14.07 -11.16 31.38
N ALA A 896 -13.29 -10.21 30.86
CA ALA A 896 -11.98 -10.41 30.26
C ALA A 896 -10.92 -9.69 31.10
N ILE A 897 -9.72 -10.25 31.20
CA ILE A 897 -8.62 -9.77 32.04
C ILE A 897 -7.40 -9.48 31.16
N PHE A 898 -7.07 -8.20 31.01
CA PHE A 898 -5.92 -7.72 30.25
C PHE A 898 -4.72 -7.46 31.17
N MET A 899 -3.51 -7.73 30.67
CA MET A 899 -2.28 -7.61 31.46
C MET A 899 -1.39 -6.48 30.93
N ASP A 900 -1.47 -5.31 31.54
CA ASP A 900 -0.56 -4.19 31.28
C ASP A 900 0.74 -4.41 32.06
N LEU A 901 1.64 -5.16 31.45
CA LEU A 901 2.91 -5.61 32.01
C LEU A 901 4.07 -4.74 31.49
N PRO A 902 5.11 -4.50 32.29
CA PRO A 902 6.13 -3.49 31.98
C PRO A 902 7.20 -3.95 30.96
N LEU A 903 6.81 -4.66 29.90
CA LEU A 903 7.65 -5.03 28.76
C LEU A 903 7.34 -4.12 27.56
N TYR A 904 8.05 -3.00 27.49
CA TYR A 904 7.74 -1.92 26.55
C TYR A 904 8.43 -2.09 25.20
N PHE A 905 7.73 -1.73 24.12
CA PHE A 905 8.30 -1.56 22.80
C PHE A 905 8.96 -0.19 22.68
N ARG A 906 10.30 -0.13 22.65
CA ARG A 906 11.08 1.13 22.67
C ARG A 906 12.17 1.17 21.58
N PRO A 907 11.83 1.29 20.28
CA PRO A 907 12.82 1.36 19.18
C PRO A 907 13.88 2.45 19.35
N LYS A 908 13.51 3.58 19.99
CA LYS A 908 14.43 4.69 20.32
C LYS A 908 15.58 4.28 21.25
N GLU A 909 15.49 3.14 21.95
CA GLU A 909 16.59 2.61 22.76
C GLU A 909 17.61 1.78 21.96
N MET A 910 17.28 1.34 20.73
CA MET A 910 18.19 0.54 19.89
C MET A 910 19.46 1.33 19.52
N VAL A 911 19.39 2.67 19.38
CA VAL A 911 20.60 3.51 19.17
C VAL A 911 21.59 3.45 20.33
N LYS A 912 21.19 2.91 21.50
CA LYS A 912 22.02 2.70 22.69
C LYS A 912 22.53 1.26 22.82
N GLY A 913 22.40 0.44 21.78
CA GLY A 913 22.87 -0.96 21.77
C GLY A 913 21.89 -1.99 22.37
N LYS A 914 20.70 -1.56 22.79
CA LYS A 914 19.68 -2.44 23.39
C LYS A 914 18.84 -3.18 22.34
N LEU A 915 18.06 -4.15 22.80
CA LEU A 915 16.95 -4.74 22.06
C LEU A 915 15.81 -3.73 21.87
N ILE A 916 14.90 -4.03 20.94
CA ILE A 916 13.68 -3.26 20.69
C ILE A 916 12.69 -3.32 21.87
N PHE A 917 12.55 -4.49 22.52
CA PHE A 917 11.78 -4.67 23.75
C PHE A 917 12.64 -4.34 24.98
N ASN A 918 12.03 -3.72 26.00
CA ASN A 918 12.73 -3.29 27.22
C ASN A 918 11.82 -3.51 28.45
N PHE A 919 12.21 -4.39 29.36
CA PHE A 919 11.53 -4.59 30.65
C PHE A 919 11.87 -3.46 31.63
N ASP A 920 10.87 -2.96 32.36
CA ASP A 920 11.01 -1.83 33.29
C ASP A 920 10.70 -2.28 34.73
N ALA A 921 11.72 -2.80 35.42
CA ALA A 921 11.63 -3.29 36.79
C ALA A 921 11.22 -2.22 37.83
N THR A 922 11.15 -0.93 37.44
CA THR A 922 10.68 0.16 38.31
C THR A 922 9.15 0.30 38.35
N LYS A 923 8.44 -0.33 37.40
CA LYS A 923 7.00 -0.24 37.23
C LYS A 923 6.28 -1.38 37.95
N LYS A 924 5.09 -1.11 38.48
CA LYS A 924 4.14 -2.16 38.87
C LYS A 924 3.53 -2.83 37.64
N SER A 925 3.02 -4.04 37.81
CA SER A 925 2.21 -4.74 36.80
C SER A 925 0.73 -4.45 37.05
N ARG A 926 -0.04 -4.16 36.00
CA ARG A 926 -1.45 -3.77 36.12
C ARG A 926 -2.37 -4.75 35.40
N PHE A 927 -3.50 -5.04 36.01
CA PHE A 927 -4.48 -6.03 35.54
C PHE A 927 -5.83 -5.35 35.35
N GLY A 928 -6.33 -5.35 34.12
CA GLY A 928 -7.55 -4.64 33.72
C GLY A 928 -8.71 -5.62 33.53
N VAL A 929 -9.66 -5.61 34.44
CA VAL A 929 -10.85 -6.48 34.40
C VAL A 929 -12.01 -5.74 33.73
N LEU A 930 -12.42 -6.18 32.55
CA LEU A 930 -13.48 -5.56 31.72
C LEU A 930 -14.66 -6.53 31.58
N PRO A 931 -15.94 -6.10 31.66
CA PRO A 931 -17.07 -6.96 31.32
C PRO A 931 -16.97 -7.44 29.86
N ARG A 932 -17.04 -8.75 29.60
CA ARG A 932 -16.61 -9.37 28.33
C ARG A 932 -17.43 -9.00 27.08
N TYR A 933 -18.56 -8.31 27.27
CA TYR A 933 -19.42 -7.79 26.20
C TYR A 933 -19.55 -6.25 26.20
N ALA A 934 -18.69 -5.54 26.95
CA ALA A 934 -18.62 -4.08 26.93
C ALA A 934 -18.39 -3.55 25.50
N LYS A 935 -18.86 -2.31 25.23
CA LYS A 935 -18.73 -1.65 23.91
C LYS A 935 -17.59 -0.64 23.84
N ASP A 936 -17.02 -0.33 25.00
CA ASP A 936 -15.92 0.57 25.24
C ASP A 936 -15.15 0.08 26.47
N ASP A 937 -14.01 0.70 26.79
CA ASP A 937 -13.21 0.39 27.96
C ASP A 937 -13.55 1.22 29.20
N LEU A 938 -14.61 2.05 29.17
CA LEU A 938 -15.02 2.88 30.33
C LEU A 938 -15.43 2.03 31.54
N HIS A 939 -15.76 0.77 31.30
CA HIS A 939 -16.11 -0.23 32.30
C HIS A 939 -14.92 -1.05 32.84
N ILE A 940 -13.67 -0.78 32.41
CA ILE A 940 -12.50 -1.53 32.88
C ILE A 940 -12.11 -1.13 34.31
N ARG A 941 -11.88 -2.12 35.18
CA ARG A 941 -11.34 -1.93 36.52
C ARG A 941 -9.87 -2.36 36.55
N TRP A 942 -8.97 -1.38 36.65
CA TRP A 942 -7.54 -1.63 36.79
C TRP A 942 -7.14 -1.91 38.26
N PHE A 943 -6.33 -2.95 38.45
CA PHE A 943 -5.72 -3.34 39.72
C PHE A 943 -4.19 -3.32 39.57
N GLU A 944 -3.46 -3.03 40.65
CA GLU A 944 -1.99 -3.05 40.66
C GLU A 944 -1.45 -4.16 41.56
N LEU A 945 -0.44 -4.88 41.07
CA LEU A 945 0.35 -5.85 41.84
C LEU A 945 1.86 -5.51 41.75
N PRO A 946 2.71 -6.10 42.61
CA PRO A 946 4.16 -5.96 42.51
C PRO A 946 4.69 -6.33 41.11
N ASN A 947 5.84 -5.76 40.74
CA ASN A 947 6.49 -6.02 39.45
C ASN A 947 6.60 -7.54 39.17
N CYS A 948 6.23 -7.91 37.94
CA CYS A 948 6.38 -9.23 37.36
C CYS A 948 6.07 -9.20 35.86
N TYR A 949 6.48 -10.27 35.17
CA TYR A 949 6.02 -10.60 33.83
C TYR A 949 5.24 -11.93 33.84
N ILE A 950 4.37 -12.13 32.86
CA ILE A 950 3.57 -13.34 32.64
C ILE A 950 3.63 -13.62 31.14
N PHE A 951 3.97 -14.84 30.77
CA PHE A 951 3.65 -15.35 29.44
C PHE A 951 2.26 -15.97 29.48
N HIS A 952 2.07 -17.11 30.15
CA HIS A 952 0.83 -17.90 30.05
C HIS A 952 -0.02 -17.92 31.33
N ASN A 953 -1.34 -17.81 31.16
CA ASN A 953 -2.35 -18.00 32.18
C ASN A 953 -2.95 -19.42 32.10
N ALA A 954 -3.20 -20.04 33.25
CA ALA A 954 -3.85 -21.35 33.32
C ALA A 954 -5.37 -21.25 33.13
N ASN A 955 -6.02 -20.37 33.92
CA ASN A 955 -7.46 -20.08 33.85
C ASN A 955 -7.81 -18.86 34.71
N ALA A 956 -9.02 -18.33 34.58
CA ALA A 956 -9.62 -17.39 35.52
C ALA A 956 -11.10 -17.72 35.81
N TRP A 957 -11.63 -17.24 36.94
CA TRP A 957 -13.04 -17.39 37.32
C TRP A 957 -13.48 -16.33 38.35
N GLU A 958 -14.74 -16.39 38.78
CA GLU A 958 -15.35 -15.47 39.76
C GLU A 958 -15.68 -16.18 41.08
N GLU A 959 -15.41 -15.54 42.21
CA GLU A 959 -15.72 -16.00 43.57
C GLU A 959 -16.37 -14.87 44.40
N GLY A 960 -17.68 -14.70 44.23
CA GLY A 960 -18.44 -13.68 44.96
C GLY A 960 -18.09 -12.26 44.50
N ASP A 961 -17.44 -11.48 45.37
CA ASP A 961 -16.95 -10.13 45.05
C ASP A 961 -15.53 -10.15 44.40
N GLU A 962 -14.94 -11.32 44.12
CA GLU A 962 -13.57 -11.46 43.58
C GLU A 962 -13.52 -12.09 42.18
N VAL A 963 -12.55 -11.65 41.37
CA VAL A 963 -12.07 -12.36 40.18
C VAL A 963 -10.73 -13.02 40.53
N VAL A 964 -10.59 -14.30 40.23
CA VAL A 964 -9.41 -15.13 40.51
C VAL A 964 -8.72 -15.47 39.19
N LEU A 965 -7.40 -15.33 39.14
CA LEU A 965 -6.54 -15.66 38.00
C LEU A 965 -5.44 -16.62 38.44
N ILE A 966 -5.24 -17.72 37.73
CA ILE A 966 -4.12 -18.65 37.95
C ILE A 966 -3.14 -18.49 36.79
N THR A 967 -1.86 -18.24 37.10
CA THR A 967 -0.86 -17.83 36.11
C THR A 967 0.54 -18.34 36.44
N CYS A 968 1.37 -18.54 35.41
CA CYS A 968 2.82 -18.65 35.59
C CYS A 968 3.42 -17.23 35.60
N ARG A 969 4.20 -16.91 36.64
CA ARG A 969 4.69 -15.57 36.96
C ARG A 969 6.21 -15.55 37.04
N LEU A 970 6.83 -14.65 36.28
CA LEU A 970 8.26 -14.35 36.30
C LEU A 970 8.53 -13.09 37.13
N GLN A 971 9.55 -13.11 37.98
CA GLN A 971 9.83 -11.96 38.86
C GLN A 971 10.60 -10.82 38.18
N ASN A 972 11.57 -11.13 37.31
CA ASN A 972 12.30 -10.14 36.49
C ASN A 972 12.55 -10.73 35.10
N LEU A 973 12.27 -9.98 34.04
CA LEU A 973 12.53 -10.43 32.66
C LEU A 973 13.80 -9.78 32.11
N ASP A 974 14.90 -10.51 32.09
CA ASP A 974 16.16 -10.09 31.45
C ASP A 974 16.25 -10.68 30.03
N LEU A 975 15.92 -9.86 29.04
CA LEU A 975 15.92 -10.24 27.62
C LEU A 975 17.30 -10.66 27.10
N ASP A 976 18.40 -10.21 27.71
CA ASP A 976 19.75 -10.62 27.30
C ASP A 976 20.18 -11.98 27.86
N GLN A 977 19.48 -12.51 28.88
CA GLN A 977 19.55 -13.93 29.24
C GLN A 977 18.76 -14.80 28.25
N ILE A 978 17.61 -14.33 27.77
CA ILE A 978 16.82 -15.05 26.75
C ILE A 978 17.57 -15.12 25.41
N ASN A 979 18.38 -14.11 25.08
CA ASN A 979 19.28 -14.11 23.91
C ASN A 979 20.36 -15.21 23.92
N GLY A 980 20.48 -16.03 24.98
CA GLY A 980 21.42 -17.16 25.03
C GLY A 980 22.91 -16.77 25.10
N ALA A 981 23.22 -15.48 25.25
CA ALA A 981 24.58 -14.93 25.29
C ALA A 981 25.36 -15.28 26.57
N VAL A 982 24.68 -15.85 27.57
CA VAL A 982 25.25 -16.28 28.85
C VAL A 982 24.98 -17.78 29.01
N LYS A 983 26.03 -18.57 29.25
CA LYS A 983 25.91 -20.04 29.40
C LYS A 983 25.68 -20.49 30.85
N ASP A 984 25.71 -19.53 31.77
CA ASP A 984 25.67 -19.71 33.22
C ASP A 984 24.48 -18.93 33.83
N HIS A 985 24.01 -19.37 35.01
CA HIS A 985 22.91 -18.77 35.78
C HIS A 985 21.45 -18.99 35.32
N VAL A 986 21.09 -20.24 34.99
CA VAL A 986 19.69 -20.71 35.18
C VAL A 986 19.22 -20.52 36.63
N GLU A 987 20.16 -20.43 37.58
CA GLU A 987 19.96 -20.23 39.04
C GLU A 987 19.09 -19.03 39.43
N ASN A 988 18.95 -18.02 38.56
CA ASN A 988 18.14 -16.81 38.81
C ASN A 988 16.82 -16.77 38.03
N PHE A 989 16.54 -17.76 37.15
CA PHE A 989 15.31 -17.80 36.37
C PHE A 989 14.16 -18.42 37.19
N THR A 990 13.29 -17.56 37.73
CA THR A 990 12.04 -17.96 38.38
C THR A 990 10.86 -17.75 37.45
N ASN A 991 10.11 -18.83 37.20
CA ASN A 991 8.78 -18.81 36.60
C ASN A 991 7.89 -19.78 37.38
N GLU A 992 6.93 -19.25 38.12
CA GLU A 992 6.31 -19.92 39.25
C GLU A 992 4.78 -19.85 39.13
N LEU A 993 4.06 -20.87 39.60
CA LEU A 993 2.59 -20.84 39.62
C LEU A 993 2.08 -19.94 40.75
N TYR A 994 1.20 -18.97 40.43
CA TYR A 994 0.55 -18.07 41.38
C TYR A 994 -0.98 -18.07 41.20
N GLU A 995 -1.68 -17.85 42.31
CA GLU A 995 -3.06 -17.35 42.34
C GLU A 995 -2.99 -15.82 42.52
N MET A 996 -3.76 -15.08 41.72
CA MET A 996 -4.00 -13.65 41.88
C MET A 996 -5.50 -13.41 42.09
N ARG A 997 -5.84 -12.51 43.02
CA ARG A 997 -7.23 -12.19 43.38
C ARG A 997 -7.47 -10.68 43.27
N PHE A 998 -8.53 -10.32 42.56
CA PHE A 998 -8.93 -8.95 42.26
C PHE A 998 -10.34 -8.69 42.80
N ASN A 999 -10.46 -7.94 43.88
CA ASN A 999 -11.73 -7.72 44.56
C ASN A 999 -12.52 -6.61 43.84
N MET A 1000 -13.50 -6.99 43.03
CA MET A 1000 -14.29 -6.15 42.12
C MET A 1000 -15.18 -5.11 42.82
N LYS A 1001 -15.19 -5.10 44.16
CA LYS A 1001 -15.90 -4.16 45.02
C LYS A 1001 -14.94 -3.20 45.70
N SER A 1002 -14.09 -3.72 46.60
CA SER A 1002 -13.14 -2.91 47.39
C SER A 1002 -11.99 -2.33 46.58
N GLY A 1003 -11.58 -2.97 45.48
CA GLY A 1003 -10.40 -2.60 44.71
C GLY A 1003 -9.09 -3.17 45.27
N ALA A 1004 -9.15 -3.99 46.32
CA ALA A 1004 -7.98 -4.73 46.79
C ALA A 1004 -7.52 -5.74 45.72
N ALA A 1005 -6.21 -5.92 45.61
CA ALA A 1005 -5.59 -6.99 44.85
C ALA A 1005 -4.58 -7.74 45.73
N SER A 1006 -4.44 -9.05 45.51
CA SER A 1006 -3.45 -9.87 46.21
C SER A 1006 -2.92 -10.98 45.30
N GLN A 1007 -1.78 -11.56 45.69
CA GLN A 1007 -1.20 -12.72 45.01
C GLN A 1007 -0.68 -13.74 46.05
N LYS A 1008 -0.96 -15.02 45.83
CA LYS A 1008 -0.51 -16.16 46.63
C LYS A 1008 0.36 -17.06 45.74
N GLN A 1009 1.58 -17.34 46.18
CA GLN A 1009 2.43 -18.32 45.50
C GLN A 1009 1.84 -19.72 45.70
N LEU A 1010 1.64 -20.46 44.61
CA LEU A 1010 1.17 -21.84 44.61
C LEU A 1010 2.30 -22.85 44.41
N SER A 1011 3.42 -22.46 43.80
CA SER A 1011 4.58 -23.34 43.65
C SER A 1011 5.90 -22.59 43.62
N VAL A 1012 6.93 -23.21 44.20
CA VAL A 1012 8.36 -22.86 44.06
C VAL A 1012 9.05 -23.66 42.94
N SER A 1013 8.29 -24.48 42.20
CA SER A 1013 8.80 -25.21 41.03
C SER A 1013 8.88 -24.27 39.83
N VAL A 1014 9.97 -24.34 39.07
CA VAL A 1014 10.09 -23.62 37.79
C VAL A 1014 9.22 -24.32 36.73
N VAL A 1015 8.11 -23.68 36.36
CA VAL A 1015 7.03 -24.28 35.55
C VAL A 1015 6.45 -23.29 34.55
N ASP A 1016 6.02 -23.80 33.40
CA ASP A 1016 5.28 -23.02 32.39
C ASP A 1016 4.40 -23.93 31.52
N PHE A 1017 3.78 -23.39 30.47
CA PHE A 1017 2.77 -24.05 29.62
C PHE A 1017 1.65 -24.68 30.47
N PRO A 1018 0.92 -23.86 31.26
CA PRO A 1018 -0.15 -24.34 32.12
C PRO A 1018 -1.38 -24.73 31.30
N ARG A 1019 -1.91 -25.91 31.58
CA ARG A 1019 -3.06 -26.52 30.89
C ARG A 1019 -4.06 -27.04 31.93
N ILE A 1020 -5.34 -27.01 31.55
CA ILE A 1020 -6.49 -27.43 32.37
C ILE A 1020 -7.40 -28.35 31.53
N ASN A 1021 -8.44 -28.90 32.14
CA ASN A 1021 -9.60 -29.39 31.38
C ASN A 1021 -10.32 -28.18 30.75
N GLU A 1022 -10.18 -27.98 29.44
CA GLU A 1022 -10.71 -26.80 28.72
C GLU A 1022 -12.25 -26.66 28.81
N SER A 1023 -12.97 -27.71 29.22
CA SER A 1023 -14.40 -27.64 29.58
C SER A 1023 -14.69 -26.63 30.71
N TYR A 1024 -13.65 -26.22 31.46
CA TYR A 1024 -13.72 -25.29 32.59
C TYR A 1024 -13.10 -23.92 32.27
N THR A 1025 -12.75 -23.62 31.01
CA THR A 1025 -12.24 -22.29 30.63
C THR A 1025 -13.23 -21.19 31.05
N GLY A 1026 -12.73 -20.20 31.78
CA GLY A 1026 -13.51 -19.11 32.38
C GLY A 1026 -14.27 -19.45 33.66
N ARG A 1027 -14.13 -20.67 34.18
CA ARG A 1027 -14.88 -21.21 35.34
C ARG A 1027 -13.95 -21.88 36.35
N LYS A 1028 -14.42 -22.05 37.58
CA LYS A 1028 -13.59 -22.61 38.64
C LYS A 1028 -13.18 -24.04 38.32
N GLN A 1029 -11.87 -24.28 38.31
CA GLN A 1029 -11.23 -25.59 38.16
C GLN A 1029 -10.35 -25.89 39.37
N ARG A 1030 -10.02 -27.17 39.55
CA ARG A 1030 -9.20 -27.69 40.63
C ARG A 1030 -7.81 -28.13 40.19
N TYR A 1031 -7.65 -28.66 38.97
CA TYR A 1031 -6.41 -29.29 38.52
C TYR A 1031 -5.72 -28.52 37.41
N VAL A 1032 -4.49 -28.07 37.70
CA VAL A 1032 -3.59 -27.45 36.72
C VAL A 1032 -2.43 -28.40 36.44
N TYR A 1033 -2.15 -28.59 35.15
CA TYR A 1033 -1.01 -29.34 34.66
C TYR A 1033 -0.01 -28.35 34.06
N CYS A 1034 1.22 -28.30 34.55
CA CYS A 1034 2.27 -27.47 33.95
C CYS A 1034 3.42 -28.35 33.46
N THR A 1035 4.15 -27.87 32.47
CA THR A 1035 5.47 -28.42 32.13
C THR A 1035 6.50 -28.02 33.19
N ILE A 1036 7.45 -28.91 33.45
CA ILE A 1036 8.60 -28.66 34.34
C ILE A 1036 9.77 -28.20 33.47
N LEU A 1037 10.30 -27.01 33.75
CA LEU A 1037 11.37 -26.40 32.95
C LEU A 1037 12.79 -26.79 33.40
N ASP A 1038 13.69 -26.86 32.44
CA ASP A 1038 15.14 -27.11 32.59
C ASP A 1038 15.97 -26.01 31.89
N GLY A 1039 15.47 -24.78 32.00
CA GLY A 1039 15.84 -23.63 31.17
C GLY A 1039 14.58 -22.99 30.56
N ILE A 1040 14.73 -21.84 29.90
CA ILE A 1040 13.59 -21.07 29.32
C ILE A 1040 12.80 -21.88 28.27
N ALA A 1041 13.42 -22.88 27.65
CA ALA A 1041 12.93 -23.50 26.41
C ALA A 1041 12.86 -25.04 26.45
N THR A 1042 13.23 -25.68 27.57
CA THR A 1042 13.42 -27.13 27.68
C THR A 1042 12.48 -27.71 28.74
N VAL A 1043 11.56 -28.59 28.32
CA VAL A 1043 10.63 -29.30 29.21
C VAL A 1043 11.23 -30.65 29.60
N LYS A 1044 11.42 -30.94 30.89
CA LYS A 1044 11.93 -32.23 31.39
C LYS A 1044 10.87 -33.14 32.04
N GLY A 1045 9.63 -32.67 32.14
CA GLY A 1045 8.54 -33.40 32.79
C GLY A 1045 7.25 -32.62 32.87
N ILE A 1046 6.23 -33.20 33.49
CA ILE A 1046 4.92 -32.60 33.71
C ILE A 1046 4.56 -32.72 35.19
N ILE A 1047 4.00 -31.66 35.77
CA ILE A 1047 3.59 -31.60 37.17
C ILE A 1047 2.09 -31.27 37.29
N LYS A 1048 1.40 -32.01 38.17
CA LYS A 1048 -0.03 -31.84 38.47
C LYS A 1048 -0.22 -31.15 39.82
N PHE A 1049 -0.89 -30.01 39.81
CA PHE A 1049 -1.31 -29.25 40.98
C PHE A 1049 -2.80 -29.45 41.28
N ASP A 1050 -3.15 -29.46 42.56
CA ASP A 1050 -4.52 -29.47 43.11
C ASP A 1050 -4.74 -28.18 43.90
N LEU A 1051 -5.49 -27.25 43.32
CA LEU A 1051 -5.72 -25.91 43.86
C LEU A 1051 -6.58 -25.90 45.14
N HIS A 1052 -7.16 -27.03 45.54
CA HIS A 1052 -7.87 -27.18 46.82
C HIS A 1052 -6.97 -27.65 47.98
N ALA A 1053 -5.68 -27.89 47.73
CA ALA A 1053 -4.69 -28.21 48.76
C ALA A 1053 -3.70 -27.05 48.97
N GLU A 1054 -3.17 -26.91 50.18
CA GLU A 1054 -2.20 -25.86 50.51
C GLU A 1054 -0.79 -26.18 49.97
N PRO A 1055 0.00 -25.15 49.54
CA PRO A 1055 1.29 -25.36 48.91
C PRO A 1055 2.44 -25.54 49.91
N GLU A 1056 3.32 -26.52 49.66
CA GLU A 1056 4.50 -26.80 50.48
C GLU A 1056 5.72 -25.96 50.05
N LEU A 1057 5.66 -24.63 50.27
CA LEU A 1057 6.66 -23.65 49.85
C LEU A 1057 8.09 -23.81 50.46
N GLY A 1058 8.32 -24.83 51.28
CA GLY A 1058 9.62 -25.10 51.93
C GLY A 1058 10.55 -26.06 51.19
N LYS A 1059 10.09 -26.73 50.12
CA LYS A 1059 10.86 -27.74 49.38
C LYS A 1059 11.69 -27.12 48.25
N LYS A 1060 12.93 -27.61 48.05
CA LYS A 1060 13.86 -27.16 46.99
C LYS A 1060 14.00 -28.14 45.81
N LYS A 1061 13.11 -29.14 45.71
CA LYS A 1061 13.11 -30.17 44.67
C LYS A 1061 11.68 -30.53 44.27
N PHE A 1062 11.53 -31.06 43.06
CA PHE A 1062 10.27 -31.61 42.56
C PHE A 1062 9.92 -32.88 43.35
N GLU A 1063 8.97 -32.76 44.28
CA GLU A 1063 8.49 -33.85 45.14
C GLU A 1063 6.97 -33.76 45.26
N VAL A 1064 6.30 -34.92 45.29
CA VAL A 1064 4.85 -34.99 45.58
C VAL A 1064 4.60 -34.62 47.05
N GLY A 1065 3.60 -33.78 47.31
CA GLY A 1065 3.34 -33.19 48.63
C GLY A 1065 2.49 -31.93 48.52
N GLY A 1066 1.75 -31.59 49.58
CA GLY A 1066 0.85 -30.42 49.60
C GLY A 1066 -0.14 -30.42 48.43
N ASN A 1067 -0.03 -29.40 47.58
CA ASN A 1067 -0.80 -29.24 46.34
C ASN A 1067 -0.21 -29.99 45.13
N VAL A 1068 1.05 -30.43 45.15
CA VAL A 1068 1.63 -31.28 44.11
C VAL A 1068 1.11 -32.70 44.27
N LYS A 1069 0.30 -33.18 43.31
CA LYS A 1069 -0.33 -34.52 43.37
C LYS A 1069 0.36 -35.57 42.51
N GLY A 1070 1.14 -35.17 41.51
CA GLY A 1070 1.87 -36.10 40.66
C GLY A 1070 2.91 -35.39 39.80
N ILE A 1071 3.99 -36.10 39.48
CA ILE A 1071 5.09 -35.64 38.65
C ILE A 1071 5.41 -36.77 37.66
N PHE A 1072 5.38 -36.45 36.38
CA PHE A 1072 5.84 -37.32 35.31
C PHE A 1072 7.22 -36.84 34.85
N ASP A 1073 8.28 -37.59 35.18
CA ASP A 1073 9.66 -37.29 34.82
C ASP A 1073 10.01 -37.99 33.49
N LEU A 1074 10.60 -37.25 32.54
CA LEU A 1074 11.08 -37.82 31.28
C LEU A 1074 12.41 -38.56 31.44
N GLY A 1075 13.17 -38.30 32.51
CA GLY A 1075 14.52 -38.80 32.70
C GLY A 1075 15.57 -38.04 31.88
N PRO A 1076 16.87 -38.33 32.13
CA PRO A 1076 17.97 -37.53 31.61
C PRO A 1076 18.07 -37.59 30.07
N GLY A 1077 18.23 -36.41 29.44
CA GLY A 1077 18.38 -36.28 27.98
C GLY A 1077 17.08 -36.46 27.18
N ARG A 1078 15.92 -36.52 27.83
CA ARG A 1078 14.60 -36.58 27.18
C ARG A 1078 13.82 -35.29 27.47
N TYR A 1079 13.32 -34.65 26.42
CA TYR A 1079 12.63 -33.36 26.50
C TYR A 1079 11.24 -33.41 25.85
N GLY A 1080 10.26 -32.74 26.46
CA GLY A 1080 8.86 -32.78 26.06
C GLY A 1080 8.37 -31.55 25.28
N SER A 1081 7.09 -31.56 24.92
CA SER A 1081 6.31 -30.37 24.53
C SER A 1081 5.37 -29.92 25.67
N GLU A 1082 4.59 -28.88 25.43
CA GLU A 1082 3.31 -28.69 26.12
C GLU A 1082 2.47 -29.98 26.07
N ALA A 1083 1.70 -30.24 27.14
CA ALA A 1083 0.88 -31.44 27.31
C ALA A 1083 -0.61 -31.10 27.32
N VAL A 1084 -1.34 -31.56 26.31
CA VAL A 1084 -2.78 -31.29 26.17
C VAL A 1084 -3.55 -32.30 27.01
N PHE A 1085 -4.42 -31.81 27.88
CA PHE A 1085 -5.42 -32.62 28.56
C PHE A 1085 -6.58 -32.92 27.61
N VAL A 1086 -6.92 -34.19 27.45
CA VAL A 1086 -8.11 -34.64 26.71
C VAL A 1086 -9.03 -35.40 27.68
N PRO A 1087 -10.25 -34.91 27.96
CA PRO A 1087 -11.16 -35.56 28.90
C PRO A 1087 -11.65 -36.90 28.36
N HIS A 1088 -11.94 -37.86 29.24
CA HIS A 1088 -12.55 -39.14 28.86
C HIS A 1088 -13.96 -38.95 28.28
N LYS A 1089 -14.67 -37.90 28.70
CA LYS A 1089 -15.96 -37.44 28.14
C LYS A 1089 -15.99 -35.90 28.10
N PRO A 1090 -16.41 -35.26 26.99
CA PRO A 1090 -16.52 -33.80 26.92
C PRO A 1090 -17.53 -33.22 27.92
N GLY A 1091 -17.24 -32.02 28.43
CA GLY A 1091 -18.13 -31.26 29.33
C GLY A 1091 -17.75 -31.36 30.81
N PHE A 1092 -18.62 -30.80 31.67
CA PHE A 1092 -18.40 -30.79 33.13
C PHE A 1092 -18.53 -32.20 33.73
N SER A 1093 -17.59 -32.54 34.60
CA SER A 1093 -17.51 -33.83 35.31
C SER A 1093 -17.44 -33.61 36.83
N SER A 1094 -17.86 -34.61 37.61
CA SER A 1094 -17.56 -34.69 39.05
C SER A 1094 -16.10 -35.10 39.31
N GLU A 1095 -15.45 -35.70 38.32
CA GLU A 1095 -14.02 -36.03 38.29
C GLU A 1095 -13.39 -35.22 37.14
N GLU A 1096 -12.96 -34.00 37.47
CA GLU A 1096 -12.43 -33.01 36.52
C GLU A 1096 -11.18 -33.50 35.77
N ASP A 1097 -10.39 -34.37 36.42
CA ASP A 1097 -9.15 -34.98 35.96
C ASP A 1097 -9.33 -36.37 35.30
N ASP A 1098 -10.56 -36.80 35.03
CA ASP A 1098 -10.87 -38.01 34.26
C ASP A 1098 -10.53 -37.81 32.77
N GLY A 1099 -9.30 -38.18 32.40
CA GLY A 1099 -8.76 -37.98 31.06
C GLY A 1099 -7.28 -38.34 30.95
N TYR A 1100 -6.68 -37.96 29.82
CA TYR A 1100 -5.28 -38.26 29.50
C TYR A 1100 -4.53 -36.98 29.11
N LEU A 1101 -3.24 -36.94 29.41
CA LEU A 1101 -2.33 -35.93 28.89
C LEU A 1101 -1.58 -36.52 27.69
N ILE A 1102 -1.56 -35.79 26.58
CA ILE A 1102 -0.86 -36.16 25.34
C ILE A 1102 0.17 -35.10 24.96
N PHE A 1103 1.40 -35.53 24.66
CA PHE A 1103 2.55 -34.67 24.41
C PHE A 1103 3.61 -35.36 23.55
N PHE A 1104 4.38 -34.57 22.80
CA PHE A 1104 5.57 -35.04 22.09
C PHE A 1104 6.74 -35.18 23.06
N VAL A 1105 7.64 -36.13 22.81
CA VAL A 1105 8.94 -36.26 23.47
C VAL A 1105 10.04 -36.45 22.41
N HIS A 1106 11.18 -35.80 22.60
CA HIS A 1106 12.43 -36.05 21.90
C HIS A 1106 13.46 -36.60 22.88
N ASP A 1107 14.13 -37.69 22.48
CA ASP A 1107 15.22 -38.31 23.23
C ASP A 1107 16.56 -37.99 22.55
N GLU A 1108 17.37 -37.12 23.15
CA GLU A 1108 18.71 -36.79 22.64
C GLU A 1108 19.66 -37.99 22.71
N ASN A 1109 19.43 -38.94 23.64
CA ASN A 1109 20.28 -40.11 23.79
C ASN A 1109 20.20 -41.07 22.58
N THR A 1110 19.05 -41.10 21.88
CA THR A 1110 18.84 -41.96 20.69
C THR A 1110 18.54 -41.18 19.40
N GLY A 1111 18.35 -39.86 19.49
CA GLY A 1111 17.96 -38.99 18.37
C GLY A 1111 16.51 -39.14 17.91
N LYS A 1112 15.68 -39.90 18.62
CA LYS A 1112 14.31 -40.27 18.22
C LYS A 1112 13.24 -39.37 18.84
N SER A 1113 12.03 -39.46 18.32
CA SER A 1113 10.86 -38.82 18.91
C SER A 1113 9.67 -39.77 19.00
N GLU A 1114 8.78 -39.49 19.95
CA GLU A 1114 7.59 -40.27 20.26
C GLU A 1114 6.45 -39.34 20.69
N VAL A 1115 5.20 -39.82 20.68
CA VAL A 1115 4.09 -39.19 21.40
C VAL A 1115 3.72 -40.07 22.58
N ASN A 1116 3.70 -39.50 23.78
CA ASN A 1116 3.36 -40.18 25.01
C ASN A 1116 1.98 -39.78 25.48
N VAL A 1117 1.22 -40.77 25.95
CA VAL A 1117 -0.11 -40.63 26.54
C VAL A 1117 -0.03 -41.14 27.97
N ILE A 1118 -0.28 -40.27 28.95
CA ILE A 1118 -0.30 -40.62 30.38
C ILE A 1118 -1.68 -40.37 30.97
N ASP A 1119 -2.05 -41.17 31.97
CA ASP A 1119 -3.29 -41.01 32.73
C ASP A 1119 -3.22 -39.75 33.59
N ALA A 1120 -4.10 -38.78 33.31
CA ALA A 1120 -4.04 -37.45 33.92
C ALA A 1120 -4.52 -37.42 35.38
N LYS A 1121 -5.18 -38.50 35.82
CA LYS A 1121 -5.68 -38.68 37.19
C LYS A 1121 -4.57 -39.13 38.13
N THR A 1122 -3.86 -40.19 37.74
CA THR A 1122 -2.83 -40.90 38.50
C THR A 1122 -1.41 -40.37 38.29
N MET A 1123 -1.10 -39.76 37.13
CA MET A 1123 0.27 -39.36 36.74
C MET A 1123 1.28 -40.51 36.81
N SER A 1124 0.87 -41.72 36.40
CA SER A 1124 1.71 -42.92 36.33
C SER A 1124 3.04 -42.69 35.59
N ALA A 1125 4.14 -43.18 36.16
CA ALA A 1125 5.47 -43.14 35.54
C ALA A 1125 5.58 -44.04 34.28
N ASP A 1126 4.72 -45.06 34.15
CA ASP A 1126 4.53 -45.82 32.92
C ASP A 1126 3.40 -45.19 32.08
N PRO A 1127 3.65 -44.75 30.83
CA PRO A 1127 2.61 -44.26 29.92
C PRO A 1127 1.59 -45.34 29.53
N VAL A 1128 0.34 -44.90 29.35
CA VAL A 1128 -0.79 -45.70 28.85
C VAL A 1128 -0.57 -46.08 27.39
N ALA A 1129 0.00 -45.15 26.60
CA ALA A 1129 0.50 -45.43 25.27
C ALA A 1129 1.78 -44.63 24.95
N VAL A 1130 2.62 -45.19 24.10
CA VAL A 1130 3.75 -44.53 23.44
C VAL A 1130 3.68 -44.83 21.95
N VAL A 1131 3.62 -43.80 21.11
CA VAL A 1131 3.62 -43.92 19.65
C VAL A 1131 5.00 -43.52 19.13
N ALA A 1132 5.72 -44.46 18.51
CA ALA A 1132 7.03 -44.17 17.92
C ALA A 1132 6.87 -43.40 16.59
N LEU A 1133 7.57 -42.26 16.46
CA LEU A 1133 7.46 -41.41 15.26
C LEU A 1133 8.52 -41.77 14.20
N PRO A 1134 8.20 -41.63 12.90
CA PRO A 1134 9.12 -41.94 11.80
C PRO A 1134 10.22 -40.88 11.59
N SER A 1135 10.04 -39.68 12.16
CA SER A 1135 10.97 -38.55 12.05
C SER A 1135 11.11 -37.83 13.39
N ARG A 1136 12.21 -37.10 13.58
CA ARG A 1136 12.42 -36.26 14.76
C ARG A 1136 11.41 -35.11 14.82
N VAL A 1137 10.98 -34.78 16.04
CA VAL A 1137 10.20 -33.58 16.38
C VAL A 1137 11.10 -32.65 17.20
N PRO A 1138 11.45 -31.45 16.72
CA PRO A 1138 12.28 -30.50 17.47
C PRO A 1138 11.47 -29.85 18.60
N ILE A 1139 12.14 -29.13 19.50
CA ILE A 1139 11.48 -28.30 20.51
C ILE A 1139 10.56 -27.26 19.83
N GLY A 1140 9.39 -26.99 20.40
CA GLY A 1140 8.36 -26.12 19.82
C GLY A 1140 7.48 -25.45 20.87
N PHE A 1141 6.37 -24.85 20.45
CA PHE A 1141 5.44 -24.13 21.31
C PHE A 1141 4.16 -24.96 21.54
N HIS A 1142 2.98 -24.35 21.36
CA HIS A 1142 1.72 -24.90 21.85
C HIS A 1142 1.19 -26.08 21.02
N ALA A 1143 0.43 -26.92 21.74
CA ALA A 1143 -0.25 -28.08 21.23
C ALA A 1143 -1.77 -27.94 21.42
N PHE A 1144 -2.55 -28.52 20.51
CA PHE A 1144 -4.00 -28.52 20.54
C PHE A 1144 -4.54 -29.90 20.14
N PHE A 1145 -5.77 -30.21 20.54
CA PHE A 1145 -6.42 -31.48 20.23
C PHE A 1145 -7.84 -31.26 19.69
N VAL A 1146 -8.13 -31.78 18.50
CA VAL A 1146 -9.45 -31.70 17.87
C VAL A 1146 -10.13 -33.07 17.94
N THR A 1147 -11.25 -33.18 18.65
CA THR A 1147 -12.01 -34.44 18.76
C THR A 1147 -12.62 -34.87 17.43
N GLU A 1148 -12.84 -36.18 17.22
CA GLU A 1148 -13.42 -36.70 15.98
C GLU A 1148 -14.80 -36.08 15.64
N VAL A 1149 -15.62 -35.76 16.66
CA VAL A 1149 -16.93 -35.10 16.47
C VAL A 1149 -16.77 -33.73 15.79
N SER A 1150 -15.79 -32.94 16.22
CA SER A 1150 -15.42 -31.68 15.57
C SER A 1150 -14.76 -31.93 14.21
N ALA A 1151 -13.92 -32.96 14.09
CA ALA A 1151 -13.22 -33.31 12.85
C ALA A 1151 -14.14 -33.83 11.72
N VAL A 1152 -15.39 -34.21 12.01
CA VAL A 1152 -16.43 -34.54 11.00
C VAL A 1152 -17.09 -33.29 10.44
N LEU A 1153 -17.33 -32.26 11.26
CA LEU A 1153 -17.78 -30.93 10.79
C LEU A 1153 -16.71 -30.28 9.90
N LEU A 1154 -15.44 -30.40 10.29
CA LEU A 1154 -14.24 -29.99 9.55
C LEU A 1154 -14.16 -30.61 8.12
N ARG A 1155 -14.90 -31.70 7.86
CA ARG A 1155 -14.95 -32.42 6.57
C ARG A 1155 -16.27 -32.29 5.80
N ARG A 1156 -17.27 -31.56 6.32
CA ARG A 1156 -18.64 -31.52 5.75
C ARG A 1156 -19.18 -30.10 5.50
N LEU A 1157 -18.44 -29.28 4.76
CA LEU A 1157 -18.88 -27.93 4.36
C LEU A 1157 -19.95 -27.89 3.22
N LEU A 1158 -20.48 -29.05 2.84
CA LEU A 1158 -21.48 -29.26 1.78
C LEU A 1158 -22.90 -29.42 2.34
N LEU A 1159 -23.76 -28.42 2.14
CA LEU A 1159 -25.21 -28.53 1.85
C LEU A 1159 -25.85 -27.12 1.83
N PRO A 1160 -26.51 -26.69 0.74
CA PRO A 1160 -27.32 -25.47 0.75
C PRO A 1160 -28.65 -25.71 1.48
N TRP A 1161 -28.95 -24.89 2.49
CA TRP A 1161 -30.26 -24.91 3.15
C TRP A 1161 -31.31 -24.28 2.23
N CYS A 1162 -32.17 -25.11 1.66
CA CYS A 1162 -33.38 -24.64 0.99
C CYS A 1162 -34.37 -24.13 2.05
N TYR A 1163 -34.72 -22.84 1.98
CA TYR A 1163 -35.95 -22.36 2.63
C TYR A 1163 -37.15 -22.89 1.85
N SER A 1164 -37.96 -23.72 2.51
CA SER A 1164 -39.36 -23.90 2.15
C SER A 1164 -40.21 -22.92 2.97
N GLU A 1165 -41.06 -22.17 2.28
CA GLU A 1165 -42.29 -21.63 2.88
C GLU A 1165 -43.49 -22.26 2.15
N PRO A 1166 -44.58 -22.65 2.83
CA PRO A 1166 -44.74 -22.86 4.28
C PRO A 1166 -44.44 -24.31 4.72
#